data_AF-A0A6C0BHI1-F1
#
_entry.id   AF-A0A6C0BHI1-F1
#
_cell.length_a   1.000
_cell.length_b   1.000
_cell.length_c   1.000
_cell.angle_alpha   90.00
_cell.angle_beta   90.00
_cell.angle_gamma   90.00
#
_symmetry.space_group_name_H-M   'P 1'
#
loop_
_entity.id
_entity.type
_entity.pdbx_description
1 polymer ?
#
loop_
_entity_poly.entity_id
_entity_poly.type
_entity_poly.pdbx_seq_one_letter_code
_entity_poly.pdbx_strand_id
1 'polypeptide(L)'
;MFARLQEAFAGKQDGTQPTFLNTQDVYFKSLKHIIPSATSGLPLNDSIQTLDPLGLDYQTPVVPYPNDIFMTTPSAEHTSNATRCAGSSIDQLLAIRNPSATNGYGCGWMYTPPVKGSSQAVVSQGFYGNANGPFPNMKHPEYKKWFFNLEQAKRQILMDKCNAMTSCKDLAKDEFSSNCAWCEDRNQGIPVDINGRLLYSNDPMGNCSANNLYTSASKCPEPTVASQVDTDQDCQLINGQLPVTCLRKQIRAAGCGDGGALSLALASATPTNYIENLPESDAVKIYNRHVSPPFNTDIFKLGKTTVDAVMREVRTLAGNMQQPPTSAIGAASRDLCIQRGALQRYDICNEYSDSASPPFLLECVQKIFLSMGGLGKGTMYPTTSNLTFYNTKGSLGAVRQYIQSIIERTQSTNYTVQRDAMMELLGVTPDELIKRVPYTQGVESFWFVPTPGVPIKSGRIMPINGFLKRTIDTKIINLEAGPSRVSQLSGAGFGCMVQLTDVRTPDDFKTTFQVTVDDGFFIAVNQPADIDKKTFDRVNADEPGLFQNIGLQGPTTYISQQPCTFYSSSPNIMKIYFEDAGGGWNAMKMRPLNGTAQQILTPSHFSLTCEKNAPFLTFEVNRSSTFEELRNPGIFSQFCRFTNLTPFNRTDDRSKVPGKKGFVRLNSASSCMSLRNIAFQSWRAMTVAVRFNTMPVRATFFSMASGQPGSGPYCCMIATPSGNGRMKMHFEYRNPSVGGNKHLSVPEWEFSLNVWYLFTIVNVDTGLFILAQSIDEIVRSGNLGAAKFVDLAWTGWGSWGSKFYGTNATWNPAPGQPREACDVGFGTALYPGYSSMYVDTNFNYDIAWVHYFDQQIRGDEIKKDAACEWVYTQFPRSLNSY
;
A
#
# COMPACT_ATOMS: atom_id res chain seq x y z
N MET A 1 18.04 -39.62 -3.37
CA MET A 1 17.81 -38.16 -3.39
C MET A 1 18.59 -37.44 -2.30
N PHE A 2 18.53 -37.88 -1.03
CA PHE A 2 19.33 -37.30 0.06
C PHE A 2 20.87 -37.47 -0.07
N ALA A 3 21.38 -38.48 -0.78
CA ALA A 3 22.82 -38.62 -1.04
C ALA A 3 23.40 -37.57 -2.02
N ARG A 4 22.59 -37.04 -2.96
CA ARG A 4 23.02 -35.96 -3.86
C ARG A 4 22.82 -34.55 -3.28
N LEU A 5 21.95 -34.42 -2.27
CA LEU A 5 21.85 -33.19 -1.47
C LEU A 5 23.07 -33.02 -0.55
N GLN A 6 23.65 -34.10 -0.05
CA GLN A 6 24.82 -34.02 0.83
C GLN A 6 26.11 -33.64 0.08
N GLU A 7 26.26 -34.03 -1.19
CA GLU A 7 27.37 -33.58 -2.06
C GLU A 7 27.26 -32.09 -2.45
N ALA A 8 26.05 -31.52 -2.49
CA ALA A 8 25.83 -30.11 -2.83
C ALA A 8 26.13 -29.14 -1.67
N PHE A 9 26.16 -29.63 -0.43
CA PHE A 9 26.34 -28.79 0.77
C PHE A 9 27.62 -29.10 1.57
N ALA A 10 28.37 -30.16 1.25
CA ALA A 10 29.55 -30.56 2.04
C ALA A 10 30.89 -29.93 1.61
N GLY A 11 30.93 -29.02 0.63
CA GLY A 11 32.20 -28.38 0.30
C GLY A 11 32.09 -27.26 -0.71
N LYS A 12 31.77 -26.05 -0.25
CA LYS A 12 32.34 -24.75 -0.67
C LYS A 12 31.48 -23.58 -0.15
N GLN A 13 32.15 -22.54 0.32
CA GLN A 13 31.62 -21.32 0.95
C GLN A 13 30.90 -20.34 -0.01
N ASP A 14 30.37 -20.76 -1.17
CA ASP A 14 29.82 -19.85 -2.20
C ASP A 14 28.43 -20.26 -2.72
N GLY A 15 27.46 -20.45 -1.82
CA GLY A 15 26.06 -20.71 -2.19
C GLY A 15 25.35 -19.45 -2.70
N THR A 16 25.53 -19.12 -3.98
CA THR A 16 24.90 -17.94 -4.59
C THR A 16 23.43 -18.19 -4.99
N GLN A 17 22.62 -17.14 -4.87
CA GLN A 17 21.22 -16.94 -5.29
C GLN A 17 20.79 -17.49 -6.68
N PRO A 18 21.65 -17.62 -7.71
CA PRO A 18 21.27 -18.16 -9.02
C PRO A 18 20.77 -19.60 -8.98
N THR A 19 21.21 -20.42 -8.03
CA THR A 19 20.75 -21.83 -7.93
C THR A 19 19.30 -21.92 -7.43
N PHE A 20 18.89 -21.02 -6.54
CA PHE A 20 17.49 -20.89 -6.11
C PHE A 20 16.58 -20.43 -7.26
N LEU A 21 17.03 -19.44 -8.04
CA LEU A 21 16.31 -18.92 -9.21
C LEU A 21 16.14 -19.97 -10.31
N ASN A 22 17.21 -20.70 -10.66
CA ASN A 22 17.12 -21.80 -11.62
C ASN A 22 16.19 -22.91 -11.13
N THR A 23 16.12 -23.16 -9.82
CA THR A 23 15.21 -24.18 -9.28
C THR A 23 13.75 -23.71 -9.34
N GLN A 24 13.45 -22.44 -9.08
CA GLN A 24 12.09 -21.89 -9.23
C GLN A 24 11.64 -21.85 -10.70
N ASP A 25 12.53 -21.47 -11.62
CA ASP A 25 12.23 -21.41 -13.06
C ASP A 25 12.02 -22.81 -13.68
N VAL A 26 12.89 -23.77 -13.34
CA VAL A 26 12.84 -25.15 -13.87
C VAL A 26 11.58 -25.90 -13.42
N TYR A 27 11.09 -25.67 -12.20
CA TYR A 27 9.96 -26.43 -11.65
C TYR A 27 8.60 -25.72 -11.77
N PHE A 28 8.56 -24.39 -11.77
CA PHE A 28 7.29 -23.66 -11.65
C PHE A 28 7.05 -22.62 -12.75
N LYS A 29 8.05 -22.30 -13.60
CA LYS A 29 7.97 -21.23 -14.62
C LYS A 29 7.36 -19.91 -14.10
N SER A 30 7.46 -19.65 -12.79
CA SER A 30 6.65 -18.66 -12.07
C SER A 30 7.31 -17.27 -11.99
N LEU A 31 8.52 -17.12 -12.54
CA LEU A 31 9.33 -15.91 -12.40
C LEU A 31 8.95 -14.78 -13.36
N LYS A 32 8.07 -14.98 -14.35
CA LYS A 32 7.65 -13.88 -15.24
C LYS A 32 6.63 -12.92 -14.63
N HIS A 33 6.07 -13.23 -13.45
CA HIS A 33 4.91 -12.52 -12.91
C HIS A 33 5.00 -12.19 -11.41
N ILE A 34 6.19 -12.31 -10.80
CA ILE A 34 6.40 -12.03 -9.37
C ILE A 34 7.67 -11.19 -9.23
N ILE A 35 7.61 -10.13 -8.42
CA ILE A 35 8.77 -9.40 -7.91
C ILE A 35 8.98 -9.89 -6.46
N PRO A 36 9.90 -10.83 -6.21
CA PRO A 36 10.11 -11.35 -4.86
C PRO A 36 10.66 -10.26 -3.93
N SER A 37 10.20 -10.27 -2.67
CA SER A 37 10.57 -9.35 -1.58
C SER A 37 12.04 -9.34 -1.16
N ALA A 38 12.89 -10.12 -1.84
CA ALA A 38 14.32 -10.26 -1.58
C ALA A 38 15.17 -9.97 -2.83
N THR A 39 14.59 -9.36 -3.88
CA THR A 39 15.29 -9.14 -5.14
C THR A 39 15.88 -7.73 -5.15
N SER A 40 17.17 -7.65 -4.85
CA SER A 40 17.99 -6.47 -5.05
C SER A 40 18.29 -6.25 -6.54
N GLY A 41 18.09 -5.04 -7.06
CA GLY A 41 18.57 -4.68 -8.40
C GLY A 41 17.67 -5.11 -9.56
N LEU A 42 16.35 -5.27 -9.34
CA LEU A 42 15.40 -5.36 -10.45
C LEU A 42 15.34 -4.01 -11.19
N PRO A 43 15.39 -4.01 -12.54
CA PRO A 43 15.10 -2.82 -13.33
C PRO A 43 13.72 -2.28 -12.96
N LEU A 44 13.60 -0.96 -12.85
CA LEU A 44 12.34 -0.29 -12.47
C LEU A 44 11.17 -0.68 -13.39
N ASN A 45 11.48 -1.06 -14.64
CA ASN A 45 10.54 -1.54 -15.65
C ASN A 45 9.87 -2.88 -15.29
N ASP A 46 10.63 -3.78 -14.65
CA ASP A 46 10.18 -5.14 -14.30
C ASP A 46 9.40 -5.14 -12.98
N SER A 47 9.57 -4.09 -12.16
CA SER A 47 8.94 -3.96 -10.85
C SER A 47 7.52 -3.37 -10.87
N ILE A 48 7.03 -2.97 -12.05
CA ILE A 48 5.76 -2.23 -12.23
C ILE A 48 4.77 -3.01 -13.12
N GLN A 49 5.20 -4.11 -13.73
CA GLN A 49 4.34 -4.98 -14.51
C GLN A 49 3.76 -6.11 -13.64
N THR A 50 2.59 -5.87 -13.06
CA THR A 50 1.76 -6.95 -12.46
C THR A 50 0.57 -7.25 -13.38
N LEU A 51 0.37 -8.52 -13.74
CA LEU A 51 -0.85 -9.01 -14.38
C LEU A 51 -1.96 -9.18 -13.32
N ASP A 52 -3.19 -8.81 -13.68
CA ASP A 52 -4.39 -9.19 -12.92
C ASP A 52 -4.72 -10.67 -13.19
N PRO A 53 -4.82 -11.54 -12.16
CA PRO A 53 -5.19 -12.94 -12.32
C PRO A 53 -6.70 -13.19 -12.57
N LEU A 54 -7.57 -12.17 -12.66
CA LEU A 54 -9.02 -12.34 -12.57
C LEU A 54 -9.90 -11.87 -13.75
N GLY A 55 -9.40 -11.35 -14.87
CA GLY A 55 -10.31 -10.91 -15.94
C GLY A 55 -9.67 -10.57 -17.27
N LEU A 56 -10.40 -10.82 -18.35
CA LEU A 56 -10.04 -10.58 -19.76
C LEU A 56 -9.96 -9.09 -20.16
N ASP A 57 -9.44 -8.20 -19.31
CA ASP A 57 -9.07 -6.82 -19.66
C ASP A 57 -8.02 -6.29 -18.68
N TYR A 58 -7.11 -5.43 -19.15
CA TYR A 58 -6.08 -4.79 -18.31
C TYR A 58 -6.73 -3.97 -17.18
N GLN A 59 -6.27 -4.12 -15.92
CA GLN A 59 -6.53 -3.09 -14.91
C GLN A 59 -6.09 -1.74 -15.47
N THR A 60 -6.90 -0.71 -15.25
CA THR A 60 -6.47 0.66 -15.51
C THR A 60 -5.24 0.91 -14.63
N PRO A 61 -4.04 1.09 -15.21
CA PRO A 61 -2.82 1.10 -14.43
C PRO A 61 -2.84 2.27 -13.44
N VAL A 62 -2.27 2.07 -12.23
CA VAL A 62 -2.20 3.10 -11.16
C VAL A 62 -1.54 4.39 -11.64
N VAL A 63 -0.71 4.24 -12.68
CA VAL A 63 -0.19 5.29 -13.57
C VAL A 63 -0.83 5.06 -14.94
N PRO A 64 -1.49 6.03 -15.58
CA PRO A 64 -2.23 5.80 -16.83
C PRO A 64 -1.43 5.16 -17.98
N TYR A 65 -0.10 5.31 -17.97
CA TYR A 65 0.83 4.78 -18.99
C TYR A 65 2.18 4.35 -18.35
N PRO A 66 2.27 3.20 -17.67
CA PRO A 66 3.49 2.78 -16.97
C PRO A 66 4.65 2.47 -17.94
N ASN A 67 4.33 2.11 -19.19
CA ASN A 67 5.31 1.87 -20.25
C ASN A 67 6.02 3.16 -20.74
N ASP A 68 5.40 4.33 -20.56
CA ASP A 68 5.97 5.61 -21.00
C ASP A 68 7.12 6.11 -20.13
N ILE A 69 7.21 5.59 -18.91
CA ILE A 69 8.24 5.95 -17.93
C ILE A 69 9.49 5.05 -18.09
N PHE A 70 9.35 3.89 -18.75
CA PHE A 70 10.27 2.77 -18.53
C PHE A 70 10.75 2.00 -19.78
N MET A 71 10.32 2.29 -21.01
CA MET A 71 10.91 1.60 -22.17
C MET A 71 12.35 2.03 -22.49
N THR A 72 13.37 1.64 -21.72
CA THR A 72 14.79 1.96 -22.02
C THR A 72 15.30 1.35 -23.34
N THR A 73 14.52 0.45 -23.96
CA THR A 73 14.82 -0.10 -25.28
C THR A 73 13.57 0.00 -26.15
N PRO A 74 13.59 0.78 -27.25
CA PRO A 74 12.44 0.88 -28.15
C PRO A 74 12.16 -0.48 -28.78
N SER A 75 10.91 -0.94 -28.73
CA SER A 75 10.49 -2.16 -29.43
C SER A 75 10.77 -2.01 -30.93
N ALA A 76 11.00 -3.13 -31.63
CA ALA A 76 11.22 -3.12 -33.07
C ALA A 76 10.05 -2.46 -33.83
N GLU A 77 8.83 -2.65 -33.33
CA GLU A 77 7.61 -2.03 -33.87
C GLU A 77 7.60 -0.51 -33.68
N HIS A 78 7.93 -0.01 -32.48
CA HIS A 78 8.00 1.42 -32.22
C HIS A 78 9.12 2.10 -33.04
N THR A 79 10.26 1.42 -33.23
CA THR A 79 11.36 1.92 -34.06
C THR A 79 10.96 2.00 -35.55
N SER A 80 10.21 1.01 -36.03
CA SER A 80 9.65 1.01 -37.39
C SER A 80 8.65 2.16 -37.59
N ASN A 81 7.73 2.36 -36.62
CA ASN A 81 6.76 3.44 -36.65
C ASN A 81 7.42 4.82 -36.56
N ALA A 82 8.45 5.00 -35.73
CA ALA A 82 9.22 6.24 -35.66
C ALA A 82 9.93 6.56 -36.97
N THR A 83 10.51 5.55 -37.64
CA THR A 83 11.13 5.71 -38.96
C THR A 83 10.09 6.14 -40.00
N ARG A 84 8.89 5.56 -39.95
CA ARG A 84 7.77 5.94 -40.82
C ARG A 84 7.28 7.36 -40.57
N CYS A 85 7.13 7.76 -39.30
CA CYS A 85 6.70 9.12 -38.94
C CYS A 85 7.75 10.16 -39.38
N ALA A 86 9.04 9.89 -39.17
CA ALA A 86 10.12 10.80 -39.55
C ALA A 86 10.29 10.94 -41.07
N GLY A 87 10.02 9.87 -41.84
CA GLY A 87 10.11 9.89 -43.30
C GLY A 87 8.88 10.46 -44.03
N SER A 88 7.80 10.81 -43.32
CA SER A 88 6.55 11.27 -43.92
C SER A 88 6.39 12.79 -43.84
N SER A 89 5.83 13.41 -44.89
CA SER A 89 5.41 14.81 -44.83
C SER A 89 4.15 14.99 -43.97
N ILE A 90 3.91 16.21 -43.48
CA ILE A 90 2.73 16.49 -42.66
C ILE A 90 1.41 16.20 -43.41
N ASP A 91 1.39 16.44 -44.72
CA ASP A 91 0.23 16.16 -45.57
C ASP A 91 0.03 14.65 -45.79
N GLN A 92 1.13 13.89 -45.92
CA GLN A 92 1.06 12.42 -45.99
C GLN A 92 0.51 11.84 -44.68
N LEU A 93 0.93 12.38 -43.53
CA LEU A 93 0.43 11.92 -42.23
C LEU A 93 -1.05 12.28 -41.99
N LEU A 94 -1.50 13.44 -42.47
CA LEU A 94 -2.92 13.82 -42.46
C LEU A 94 -3.76 12.94 -43.39
N ALA A 95 -3.24 12.57 -44.57
CA ALA A 95 -3.93 11.73 -45.55
C ALA A 95 -4.08 10.26 -45.12
N ILE A 96 -3.16 9.72 -44.32
CA ILE A 96 -3.19 8.33 -43.83
C ILE A 96 -4.28 8.12 -42.76
N ARG A 97 -5.09 9.14 -42.45
CA ARG A 97 -6.01 9.19 -41.30
C ARG A 97 -5.25 8.81 -40.03
N ASN A 98 -4.52 9.78 -39.50
CA ASN A 98 -3.98 9.72 -38.16
C ASN A 98 -4.86 10.56 -37.19
N PRO A 99 -6.17 10.27 -37.02
CA PRO A 99 -6.93 10.90 -35.95
C PRO A 99 -6.49 10.21 -34.67
N SER A 100 -5.60 10.87 -33.91
CA SER A 100 -5.27 10.57 -32.50
C SER A 100 -5.53 9.12 -32.11
N ALA A 101 -4.57 8.23 -32.42
CA ALA A 101 -4.75 6.79 -32.42
C ALA A 101 -5.66 6.25 -31.31
N THR A 102 -6.44 5.23 -31.64
CA THR A 102 -7.43 4.55 -30.77
C THR A 102 -6.89 4.12 -29.41
N ASN A 103 -5.56 4.08 -29.24
CA ASN A 103 -4.84 3.71 -28.02
C ASN A 103 -3.94 4.83 -27.45
N GLY A 104 -4.01 6.07 -27.95
CA GLY A 104 -3.25 7.24 -27.44
C GLY A 104 -1.86 7.50 -28.04
N TYR A 105 -1.36 6.65 -28.95
CA TYR A 105 -0.01 6.75 -29.54
C TYR A 105 -0.01 6.78 -31.07
N GLY A 106 0.67 7.75 -31.69
CA GLY A 106 0.68 7.93 -33.14
C GLY A 106 1.80 8.85 -33.62
N CYS A 107 1.80 9.18 -34.91
CA CYS A 107 2.72 10.21 -35.41
C CYS A 107 2.25 11.60 -34.97
N GLY A 108 3.07 12.31 -34.22
CA GLY A 108 2.96 13.76 -33.99
C GLY A 108 4.04 14.53 -34.76
N TRP A 109 4.17 15.82 -34.49
CA TRP A 109 5.06 16.73 -35.18
C TRP A 109 5.94 17.50 -34.20
N MET A 110 7.25 17.40 -34.37
CA MET A 110 8.23 18.20 -33.63
C MET A 110 8.52 19.48 -34.41
N TYR A 111 8.41 20.61 -33.72
CA TYR A 111 8.48 21.92 -34.35
C TYR A 111 9.36 22.89 -33.56
N THR A 112 10.30 23.52 -34.26
CA THR A 112 11.05 24.69 -33.78
C THR A 112 10.85 25.82 -34.78
N PRO A 113 10.24 26.95 -34.36
CA PRO A 113 10.01 28.09 -35.22
C PRO A 113 11.28 28.56 -35.96
N PRO A 114 11.13 29.16 -37.15
CA PRO A 114 12.25 29.77 -37.87
C PRO A 114 12.98 30.81 -37.00
N VAL A 115 14.28 30.95 -37.25
CA VAL A 115 15.05 32.11 -36.77
C VAL A 115 14.54 33.38 -37.47
N LYS A 116 14.63 34.53 -36.79
CA LYS A 116 14.08 35.81 -37.28
C LYS A 116 14.57 36.10 -38.71
N GLY A 117 13.64 36.22 -39.66
CA GLY A 117 13.91 36.48 -41.08
C GLY A 117 14.07 35.24 -41.98
N SER A 118 13.96 34.02 -41.43
CA SER A 118 13.94 32.77 -42.21
C SER A 118 12.49 32.29 -42.41
N SER A 119 12.16 31.78 -43.59
CA SER A 119 10.89 31.09 -43.87
C SER A 119 10.91 29.61 -43.43
N GLN A 120 12.09 29.07 -43.13
CA GLN A 120 12.30 27.67 -42.81
C GLN A 120 12.46 27.45 -41.30
N ALA A 121 11.62 26.55 -40.77
CA ALA A 121 11.69 26.09 -39.39
C ALA A 121 13.02 25.37 -39.12
N VAL A 122 13.58 25.57 -37.93
CA VAL A 122 14.84 24.91 -37.51
C VAL A 122 14.63 23.41 -37.35
N VAL A 123 13.44 23.00 -36.88
CA VAL A 123 13.00 21.61 -36.82
C VAL A 123 11.55 21.57 -37.28
N SER A 124 11.24 20.70 -38.24
CA SER A 124 9.87 20.44 -38.68
C SER A 124 9.80 19.04 -39.26
N GLN A 125 9.58 18.05 -38.38
CA GLN A 125 9.54 16.65 -38.78
C GLN A 125 8.52 15.85 -37.96
N GLY A 126 7.99 14.80 -38.57
CA GLY A 126 7.13 13.85 -37.89
C GLY A 126 7.93 12.99 -36.90
N PHE A 127 7.28 12.57 -35.83
CA PHE A 127 7.88 11.63 -34.87
C PHE A 127 6.81 10.80 -34.18
N TYR A 128 7.18 9.62 -33.67
CA TYR A 128 6.25 8.76 -32.95
C TYR A 128 6.16 9.16 -31.48
N GLY A 129 4.95 9.31 -30.96
CA GLY A 129 4.70 9.81 -29.61
C GLY A 129 3.23 9.76 -29.20
N ASN A 130 2.89 10.51 -28.15
CA ASN A 130 1.52 10.66 -27.65
C ASN A 130 1.16 12.15 -27.52
N ALA A 131 0.03 12.48 -26.90
CA ALA A 131 -0.39 13.87 -26.69
C ALA A 131 0.63 14.72 -25.88
N ASN A 132 1.45 14.09 -25.04
CA ASN A 132 2.38 14.75 -24.13
C ASN A 132 3.77 14.98 -24.74
N GLY A 133 4.16 14.22 -25.76
CA GLY A 133 5.48 14.38 -26.38
C GLY A 133 5.87 13.22 -27.31
N PRO A 134 7.01 13.37 -28.01
CA PRO A 134 7.70 12.25 -28.64
C PRO A 134 8.17 11.24 -27.60
N PHE A 135 8.32 9.97 -28.01
CA PHE A 135 8.79 8.92 -27.10
C PHE A 135 10.17 9.27 -26.49
N PRO A 136 10.32 9.30 -25.14
CA PRO A 136 11.55 9.76 -24.47
C PRO A 136 12.78 8.92 -24.79
N ASN A 137 12.57 7.64 -25.09
CA ASN A 137 13.63 6.65 -25.27
C ASN A 137 14.02 6.44 -26.74
N MET A 138 13.63 7.37 -27.62
CA MET A 138 14.08 7.44 -29.01
C MET A 138 14.86 8.72 -29.25
N LYS A 139 16.00 8.61 -29.94
CA LYS A 139 16.80 9.79 -30.28
C LYS A 139 16.03 10.70 -31.23
N HIS A 140 15.73 11.91 -30.77
CA HIS A 140 15.10 12.97 -31.57
C HIS A 140 15.93 14.25 -31.51
N PRO A 141 15.84 15.15 -32.50
CA PRO A 141 16.44 16.48 -32.42
C PRO A 141 15.76 17.33 -31.33
N GLU A 142 16.47 18.33 -30.80
CA GLU A 142 15.87 19.30 -29.88
C GLU A 142 14.77 20.10 -30.58
N TYR A 143 13.60 20.21 -29.95
CA TYR A 143 12.46 20.93 -30.50
C TYR A 143 11.85 21.88 -29.47
N LYS A 144 11.17 22.95 -29.92
CA LYS A 144 10.52 23.93 -29.01
C LYS A 144 9.05 23.63 -28.73
N LYS A 145 8.35 22.99 -29.67
CA LYS A 145 6.93 22.66 -29.56
C LYS A 145 6.66 21.26 -30.12
N TRP A 146 5.81 20.52 -29.41
CA TRP A 146 5.27 19.24 -29.85
C TRP A 146 3.81 19.40 -30.24
N PHE A 147 3.42 18.85 -31.37
CA PHE A 147 2.04 18.84 -31.85
C PHE A 147 1.60 17.41 -32.12
N PHE A 148 0.75 16.87 -31.25
CA PHE A 148 0.10 15.59 -31.55
C PHE A 148 -1.07 15.76 -32.54
N ASN A 149 -1.74 16.91 -32.52
CA ASN A 149 -2.70 17.29 -33.54
C ASN A 149 -1.97 17.85 -34.78
N LEU A 150 -1.95 17.05 -35.85
CA LEU A 150 -1.26 17.38 -37.08
C LEU A 150 -1.90 18.56 -37.85
N GLU A 151 -3.18 18.83 -37.68
CA GLU A 151 -3.83 20.01 -38.28
C GLU A 151 -3.35 21.31 -37.61
N GLN A 152 -3.18 21.28 -36.29
CA GLN A 152 -2.60 22.39 -35.54
C GLN A 152 -1.12 22.60 -35.88
N ALA A 153 -0.36 21.51 -36.05
CA ALA A 153 1.02 21.57 -36.52
C ALA A 153 1.11 22.23 -37.90
N LYS A 154 0.28 21.79 -38.85
CA LYS A 154 0.23 22.35 -40.21
C LYS A 154 -0.12 23.83 -40.18
N ARG A 155 -1.09 24.22 -39.35
CA ARG A 155 -1.44 25.62 -39.13
C ARG A 155 -0.24 26.44 -38.63
N GLN A 156 0.45 25.98 -37.59
CA GLN A 156 1.60 26.70 -37.03
C GLN A 156 2.73 26.87 -38.07
N ILE A 157 3.05 25.80 -38.81
CA ILE A 157 4.09 25.82 -39.85
C ILE A 157 3.75 26.86 -40.92
N LEU A 158 2.51 26.87 -41.41
CA LEU A 158 2.08 27.82 -42.43
C LEU A 158 2.05 29.26 -41.91
N MET A 159 1.57 29.48 -40.68
CA MET A 159 1.56 30.81 -40.05
C MET A 159 2.97 31.36 -39.90
N ASP A 160 3.90 30.59 -39.32
CA ASP A 160 5.26 31.04 -39.09
C ASP A 160 6.03 31.23 -40.40
N LYS A 161 5.73 30.41 -41.42
CA LYS A 161 6.26 30.61 -42.77
C LYS A 161 5.79 31.94 -43.34
N CYS A 162 4.49 32.24 -43.33
CA CYS A 162 4.00 33.50 -43.89
C CYS A 162 4.41 34.72 -43.05
N ASN A 163 4.53 34.59 -41.72
CA ASN A 163 5.02 35.64 -40.83
C ASN A 163 6.50 36.00 -41.06
N ALA A 164 7.27 35.18 -41.77
CA ALA A 164 8.63 35.53 -42.17
C ALA A 164 8.68 36.66 -43.21
N MET A 165 7.55 36.97 -43.86
CA MET A 165 7.44 38.13 -44.74
C MET A 165 7.58 39.42 -43.93
N THR A 166 8.48 40.28 -44.39
CA THR A 166 8.76 41.60 -43.79
C THR A 166 8.03 42.71 -44.51
N SER A 167 7.65 42.49 -45.77
CA SER A 167 6.91 43.44 -46.58
C SER A 167 6.02 42.73 -47.61
N CYS A 168 5.01 43.43 -48.10
CA CYS A 168 4.15 42.93 -49.17
C CYS A 168 4.91 42.49 -50.44
N LYS A 169 6.09 43.10 -50.71
CA LYS A 169 6.95 42.73 -51.86
C LYS A 169 7.58 41.35 -51.72
N ASP A 170 7.63 40.78 -50.52
CA ASP A 170 8.15 39.42 -50.29
C ASP A 170 7.29 38.36 -50.99
N LEU A 171 6.05 38.67 -51.38
CA LEU A 171 5.20 37.79 -52.20
C LEU A 171 5.80 37.41 -53.56
N ALA A 172 6.80 38.15 -54.05
CA ALA A 172 7.51 37.81 -55.28
C ALA A 172 8.51 36.64 -55.10
N LYS A 173 8.79 36.23 -53.86
CA LYS A 173 9.69 35.10 -53.57
C LYS A 173 8.94 33.77 -53.72
N ASP A 174 9.57 32.81 -54.40
CA ASP A 174 9.00 31.47 -54.66
C ASP A 174 8.55 30.73 -53.39
N GLU A 175 9.20 31.02 -52.27
CA GLU A 175 8.87 30.44 -50.96
C GLU A 175 7.47 30.84 -50.44
N PHE A 176 6.93 32.00 -50.85
CA PHE A 176 5.65 32.55 -50.35
C PHE A 176 4.54 32.57 -51.39
N SER A 177 4.87 32.66 -52.69
CA SER A 177 3.95 32.92 -53.81
C SER A 177 2.80 31.92 -53.97
N SER A 178 2.91 30.72 -53.40
CA SER A 178 1.96 29.62 -53.54
C SER A 178 1.04 29.39 -52.34
N ASN A 179 1.38 29.92 -51.16
CA ASN A 179 0.72 29.56 -49.89
C ASN A 179 0.51 30.73 -48.93
N CYS A 180 0.96 31.94 -49.27
CA CYS A 180 0.89 33.11 -48.41
C CYS A 180 0.33 34.33 -49.17
N ALA A 181 -0.37 35.20 -48.44
CA ALA A 181 -0.81 36.52 -48.86
C ALA A 181 -0.36 37.55 -47.83
N TRP A 182 -0.29 38.84 -48.20
CA TRP A 182 0.03 39.93 -47.28
C TRP A 182 -1.25 40.58 -46.76
N CYS A 183 -1.34 40.73 -45.44
CA CYS A 183 -2.43 41.44 -44.77
C CYS A 183 -1.96 42.82 -44.33
N GLU A 184 -2.49 43.87 -44.92
CA GLU A 184 -2.15 45.25 -44.54
C GLU A 184 -2.77 45.63 -43.18
N ASP A 185 -3.96 45.13 -42.83
CA ASP A 185 -4.59 45.36 -41.51
C ASP A 185 -3.66 45.02 -40.33
N ARG A 186 -2.73 44.08 -40.55
CA ARG A 186 -1.87 43.50 -39.52
C ARG A 186 -0.39 43.63 -39.83
N ASN A 187 -0.05 44.17 -41.00
CA ASN A 187 1.30 44.30 -41.50
C ASN A 187 2.10 42.97 -41.38
N GLN A 188 1.48 41.86 -41.80
CA GLN A 188 2.07 40.52 -41.69
C GLN A 188 1.58 39.61 -42.83
N GLY A 189 2.32 38.54 -43.06
CA GLY A 189 1.90 37.47 -43.96
C GLY A 189 0.92 36.49 -43.34
N ILE A 190 -0.02 36.00 -44.15
CA ILE A 190 -1.08 35.09 -43.72
C ILE A 190 -1.29 33.94 -44.73
N PRO A 191 -1.60 32.72 -44.27
CA PRO A 191 -1.77 31.56 -45.16
C PRO A 191 -3.04 31.60 -46.02
N VAL A 192 -2.89 31.27 -47.30
CA VAL A 192 -4.00 31.14 -48.26
C VAL A 192 -3.96 29.80 -48.99
N ASP A 193 -5.12 29.35 -49.47
CA ASP A 193 -5.24 28.16 -50.31
C ASP A 193 -4.77 28.43 -51.75
N ILE A 194 -4.79 27.40 -52.59
CA ILE A 194 -4.40 27.50 -54.01
C ILE A 194 -5.26 28.49 -54.82
N ASN A 195 -6.43 28.87 -54.31
CA ASN A 195 -7.35 29.83 -54.92
C ASN A 195 -7.22 31.24 -54.31
N GLY A 196 -6.26 31.46 -53.41
CA GLY A 196 -6.03 32.74 -52.74
C GLY A 196 -7.03 33.05 -51.61
N ARG A 197 -7.77 32.06 -51.11
CA ARG A 197 -8.71 32.22 -49.97
C ARG A 197 -8.00 31.94 -48.66
N LEU A 198 -8.40 32.66 -47.60
CA LEU A 198 -7.86 32.47 -46.26
C LEU A 198 -8.08 31.03 -45.75
N LEU A 199 -7.00 30.36 -45.35
CA LEU A 199 -7.09 29.00 -44.77
C LEU A 199 -7.60 29.00 -43.31
N TYR A 200 -7.35 30.08 -42.56
CA TYR A 200 -7.63 30.16 -41.12
C TYR A 200 -8.38 31.44 -40.74
N SER A 201 -9.48 31.75 -41.44
CA SER A 201 -10.27 32.98 -41.27
C SER A 201 -10.88 33.17 -39.87
N ASN A 202 -11.13 32.08 -39.13
CA ASN A 202 -11.63 32.12 -37.76
C ASN A 202 -10.53 32.40 -36.71
N ASP A 203 -9.25 32.38 -37.10
CA ASP A 203 -8.14 32.61 -36.21
C ASP A 203 -7.84 34.11 -36.10
N PRO A 204 -7.79 34.70 -34.89
CA PRO A 204 -7.46 36.10 -34.71
C PRO A 204 -6.08 36.50 -35.22
N MET A 205 -5.18 35.58 -35.59
CA MET A 205 -3.91 35.90 -36.28
C MET A 205 -3.91 35.49 -37.75
N GLY A 206 -4.94 34.76 -38.22
CA GLY A 206 -5.11 34.30 -39.60
C GLY A 206 -6.16 35.05 -40.41
N ASN A 207 -6.88 35.99 -39.80
CA ASN A 207 -7.94 36.76 -40.44
C ASN A 207 -7.46 38.09 -40.99
N CYS A 208 -7.96 38.48 -42.17
CA CYS A 208 -7.70 39.76 -42.83
C CYS A 208 -8.96 40.23 -43.57
N SER A 209 -9.19 41.54 -43.62
CA SER A 209 -10.29 42.08 -44.43
C SER A 209 -10.00 41.86 -45.92
N ALA A 210 -11.05 41.54 -46.69
CA ALA A 210 -10.90 41.19 -48.10
C ALA A 210 -10.30 42.32 -48.96
N ASN A 211 -10.46 43.59 -48.53
CA ASN A 211 -9.92 44.76 -49.23
C ASN A 211 -8.43 45.01 -48.96
N ASN A 212 -7.90 44.47 -47.86
CA ASN A 212 -6.53 44.69 -47.40
C ASN A 212 -5.67 43.41 -47.49
N LEU A 213 -6.13 42.46 -48.31
CA LEU A 213 -5.50 41.18 -48.58
C LEU A 213 -4.85 41.16 -49.97
N TYR A 214 -3.52 41.06 -50.00
CA TYR A 214 -2.74 41.05 -51.24
C TYR A 214 -2.20 39.65 -51.51
N THR A 215 -2.66 39.02 -52.59
CA THR A 215 -2.21 37.67 -53.02
C THR A 215 -1.10 37.71 -54.07
N SER A 216 -0.70 38.89 -54.54
CA SER A 216 0.41 39.05 -55.48
C SER A 216 1.20 40.33 -55.21
N ALA A 217 2.52 40.28 -55.37
CA ALA A 217 3.41 41.42 -55.14
C ALA A 217 3.09 42.65 -56.01
N SER A 218 2.49 42.44 -57.18
CA SER A 218 2.05 43.49 -58.10
C SER A 218 0.88 44.34 -57.59
N LYS A 219 0.18 43.91 -56.54
CA LYS A 219 -0.99 44.60 -55.97
C LYS A 219 -0.67 45.39 -54.70
N CYS A 220 0.57 45.33 -54.21
CA CYS A 220 0.97 45.97 -52.95
C CYS A 220 0.95 47.52 -53.04
N PRO A 221 0.46 48.23 -52.02
CA PRO A 221 0.45 49.69 -51.99
C PRO A 221 1.87 50.26 -51.81
N GLU A 222 2.16 51.40 -52.45
CA GLU A 222 3.41 52.13 -52.27
C GLU A 222 3.43 52.85 -50.90
N PRO A 223 4.57 52.93 -50.19
CA PRO A 223 4.61 53.47 -48.83
C PRO A 223 4.29 54.98 -48.81
N THR A 224 3.18 55.33 -48.17
CA THR A 224 2.78 56.72 -47.88
C THR A 224 3.47 57.22 -46.62
N VAL A 225 4.21 58.33 -46.76
CA VAL A 225 4.79 59.08 -45.65
C VAL A 225 3.65 59.75 -44.89
N ALA A 226 3.39 59.31 -43.67
CA ALA A 226 2.36 59.90 -42.82
C ALA A 226 2.75 61.33 -42.41
N SER A 227 1.90 62.28 -42.76
CA SER A 227 1.84 63.60 -42.14
C SER A 227 0.39 63.88 -41.82
N GLN A 228 0.05 64.05 -40.54
CA GLN A 228 -0.74 65.19 -40.09
C GLN A 228 -0.85 65.24 -38.56
N VAL A 229 -0.45 66.39 -38.04
CA VAL A 229 -0.73 66.91 -36.71
C VAL A 229 -2.21 67.26 -36.67
N ASP A 230 -2.94 66.78 -35.66
CA ASP A 230 -4.30 67.25 -35.41
C ASP A 230 -4.42 67.77 -33.97
N THR A 231 -5.00 68.95 -33.86
CA THR A 231 -4.91 69.88 -32.72
C THR A 231 -5.69 69.43 -31.48
N ASP A 232 -5.15 69.81 -30.32
CA ASP A 232 -5.44 69.32 -28.98
C ASP A 232 -6.45 70.22 -28.25
N GLN A 233 -7.72 69.83 -28.16
CA GLN A 233 -8.73 70.47 -27.29
C GLN A 233 -9.32 69.53 -26.21
N ASP A 234 -8.99 68.24 -26.22
CA ASP A 234 -9.58 67.23 -25.31
C ASP A 234 -8.80 67.02 -23.99
N CYS A 235 -7.63 67.67 -23.82
CA CYS A 235 -6.73 67.47 -22.68
C CYS A 235 -6.60 68.69 -21.74
N GLN A 236 -7.65 69.51 -21.63
CA GLN A 236 -7.70 70.59 -20.63
C GLN A 236 -7.99 70.04 -19.23
N LEU A 237 -7.29 70.55 -18.22
CA LEU A 237 -7.50 70.17 -16.82
C LEU A 237 -8.87 70.67 -16.33
N ILE A 238 -9.70 69.75 -15.86
CA ILE A 238 -10.97 70.06 -15.20
C ILE A 238 -10.74 69.82 -13.71
N ASN A 239 -10.86 70.85 -12.86
CA ASN A 239 -10.56 70.77 -11.42
C ASN A 239 -9.17 70.20 -11.08
N GLY A 240 -8.16 70.50 -11.92
CA GLY A 240 -6.79 70.00 -11.74
C GLY A 240 -6.59 68.53 -12.10
N GLN A 241 -7.55 67.92 -12.82
CA GLN A 241 -7.53 66.53 -13.26
C GLN A 241 -7.65 66.43 -14.78
N LEU A 242 -6.89 65.54 -15.40
CA LEU A 242 -7.05 65.16 -16.80
C LEU A 242 -8.28 64.24 -16.93
N PRO A 243 -9.22 64.52 -17.85
CA PRO A 243 -10.36 63.66 -18.07
C PRO A 243 -9.92 62.28 -18.61
N VAL A 244 -10.70 61.23 -18.30
CA VAL A 244 -10.42 59.85 -18.70
C VAL A 244 -10.27 59.71 -20.23
N THR A 245 -11.00 60.50 -21.01
CA THR A 245 -10.91 60.57 -22.47
C THR A 245 -9.54 61.05 -22.94
N CYS A 246 -8.97 62.07 -22.29
CA CYS A 246 -7.60 62.52 -22.54
C CYS A 246 -6.59 61.42 -22.20
N LEU A 247 -6.68 60.78 -21.02
CA LEU A 247 -5.76 59.73 -20.62
C LEU A 247 -5.74 58.57 -21.62
N ARG A 248 -6.90 58.14 -22.11
CA ARG A 248 -7.01 57.08 -23.14
C ARG A 248 -6.41 57.50 -24.48
N LYS A 249 -6.60 58.76 -24.89
CA LYS A 249 -6.00 59.31 -26.11
C LYS A 249 -4.47 59.32 -26.02
N GLN A 250 -3.93 59.75 -24.87
CA GLN A 250 -2.49 59.79 -24.62
C GLN A 250 -1.89 58.37 -24.52
N ILE A 251 -2.59 57.40 -23.91
CA ILE A 251 -2.15 56.00 -23.87
C ILE A 251 -2.01 55.41 -25.28
N ARG A 252 -2.96 55.68 -26.18
CA ARG A 252 -2.87 55.29 -27.59
C ARG A 252 -1.72 55.99 -28.30
N ALA A 253 -1.58 57.31 -28.11
CA ALA A 253 -0.51 58.10 -28.71
C ALA A 253 0.89 57.67 -28.23
N ALA A 254 0.99 57.10 -27.04
CA ALA A 254 2.23 56.56 -26.48
C ALA A 254 2.57 55.14 -26.96
N GLY A 255 1.69 54.49 -27.75
CA GLY A 255 1.95 53.18 -28.36
C GLY A 255 1.27 51.98 -27.68
N CYS A 256 0.35 52.20 -26.73
CA CYS A 256 -0.46 51.13 -26.13
C CYS A 256 -1.81 50.95 -26.85
N GLY A 257 -2.33 49.73 -26.85
CA GLY A 257 -3.60 49.36 -27.48
C GLY A 257 -4.79 49.46 -26.54
N ASP A 258 -6.00 49.42 -27.11
CA ASP A 258 -7.26 49.43 -26.34
C ASP A 258 -7.52 48.14 -25.58
N GLY A 259 -6.88 47.04 -25.97
CA GLY A 259 -7.02 45.73 -25.34
C GLY A 259 -6.16 45.52 -24.08
N GLY A 260 -5.27 46.45 -23.75
CA GLY A 260 -4.41 46.37 -22.57
C GLY A 260 -5.19 46.56 -21.26
N ALA A 261 -4.73 45.91 -20.18
CA ALA A 261 -5.38 46.01 -18.87
C ALA A 261 -5.49 47.47 -18.37
N LEU A 262 -4.51 48.34 -18.69
CA LEU A 262 -4.55 49.77 -18.35
C LEU A 262 -5.68 50.52 -19.09
N SER A 263 -5.79 50.29 -20.40
CA SER A 263 -6.83 50.90 -21.24
C SER A 263 -8.24 50.42 -20.84
N LEU A 264 -8.38 49.14 -20.51
CA LEU A 264 -9.63 48.54 -20.05
C LEU A 264 -10.03 49.00 -18.64
N ALA A 265 -9.06 49.20 -17.74
CA ALA A 265 -9.32 49.77 -16.42
C ALA A 265 -9.87 51.20 -16.53
N LEU A 266 -9.25 52.04 -17.36
CA LEU A 266 -9.73 53.39 -17.62
C LEU A 266 -11.09 53.42 -18.33
N ALA A 267 -11.44 52.41 -19.13
CA ALA A 267 -12.76 52.30 -19.74
C ALA A 267 -13.88 51.99 -18.71
N SER A 268 -13.52 51.51 -17.51
CA SER A 268 -14.44 51.21 -16.40
C SER A 268 -14.28 52.18 -15.22
N ALA A 269 -13.69 53.35 -15.46
CA ALA A 269 -13.39 54.37 -14.46
C ALA A 269 -14.63 54.91 -13.71
N THR A 270 -14.50 55.15 -12.41
CA THR A 270 -15.50 55.86 -11.58
C THR A 270 -15.00 57.27 -11.23
N PRO A 271 -15.88 58.22 -10.81
CA PRO A 271 -15.48 59.60 -10.51
C PRO A 271 -14.41 59.76 -9.41
N THR A 272 -14.23 58.73 -8.58
CA THR A 272 -13.31 58.73 -7.43
C THR A 272 -12.06 57.87 -7.63
N ASN A 273 -12.04 56.98 -8.64
CA ASN A 273 -10.88 56.15 -8.98
C ASN A 273 -10.97 55.63 -10.43
N TYR A 274 -10.05 56.05 -11.30
CA TYR A 274 -10.12 55.65 -12.72
C TYR A 274 -9.55 54.26 -13.01
N ILE A 275 -8.86 53.63 -12.05
CA ILE A 275 -8.19 52.34 -12.23
C ILE A 275 -8.35 51.41 -11.01
N GLU A 276 -9.53 51.38 -10.40
CA GLU A 276 -9.80 50.79 -9.08
C GLU A 276 -9.22 49.38 -8.83
N ASN A 277 -9.18 48.53 -9.86
CA ASN A 277 -8.70 47.15 -9.75
C ASN A 277 -7.32 46.90 -10.39
N LEU A 278 -6.70 47.91 -11.01
CA LEU A 278 -5.45 47.73 -11.75
C LEU A 278 -4.20 47.60 -10.85
N PRO A 279 -4.02 48.41 -9.78
CA PRO A 279 -2.84 48.31 -8.91
C PRO A 279 -2.67 46.94 -8.26
N GLU A 280 -3.78 46.24 -8.01
CA GLU A 280 -3.78 44.90 -7.41
C GLU A 280 -3.62 43.76 -8.41
N SER A 281 -3.57 44.05 -9.72
CA SER A 281 -3.41 43.03 -10.76
C SER A 281 -2.02 42.39 -10.75
N ASP A 282 -1.95 41.10 -11.07
CA ASP A 282 -0.69 40.35 -11.16
C ASP A 282 0.28 40.98 -12.17
N ALA A 283 -0.24 41.61 -13.22
CA ALA A 283 0.56 42.30 -14.23
C ALA A 283 1.30 43.53 -13.65
N VAL A 284 0.64 44.35 -12.82
CA VAL A 284 1.32 45.48 -12.14
C VAL A 284 2.32 44.97 -11.11
N LYS A 285 1.96 43.94 -10.32
CA LYS A 285 2.83 43.35 -9.29
C LYS A 285 4.12 42.77 -9.90
N ILE A 286 4.00 42.01 -10.98
CA ILE A 286 5.16 41.44 -11.69
C ILE A 286 5.97 42.54 -12.38
N TYR A 287 5.34 43.50 -13.04
CA TYR A 287 6.05 44.61 -13.66
C TYR A 287 6.88 45.39 -12.63
N ASN A 288 6.29 45.74 -11.48
CA ASN A 288 6.95 46.52 -10.42
C ASN A 288 8.06 45.76 -9.68
N ARG A 289 8.02 44.42 -9.70
CA ARG A 289 9.08 43.59 -9.13
C ARG A 289 10.35 43.58 -9.98
N HIS A 290 10.22 43.79 -11.30
CA HIS A 290 11.31 43.61 -12.26
C HIS A 290 11.75 44.91 -12.96
N VAL A 291 10.99 46.01 -12.85
CA VAL A 291 11.30 47.30 -13.46
C VAL A 291 11.54 48.36 -12.39
N SER A 292 12.63 49.11 -12.53
CA SER A 292 12.97 50.27 -11.68
C SER A 292 13.21 51.50 -12.56
N PRO A 293 12.50 52.63 -12.36
CA PRO A 293 11.45 52.85 -11.35
C PRO A 293 10.15 52.04 -11.63
N PRO A 294 9.35 51.71 -10.60
CA PRO A 294 8.12 50.95 -10.74
C PRO A 294 7.03 51.75 -11.47
N PHE A 295 6.05 51.05 -12.03
CA PHE A 295 4.90 51.65 -12.70
C PHE A 295 4.09 52.51 -11.73
N ASN A 296 4.06 53.80 -12.01
CA ASN A 296 3.39 54.79 -11.17
C ASN A 296 1.89 54.79 -11.46
N THR A 297 1.13 53.96 -10.72
CA THR A 297 -0.33 53.86 -10.88
C THR A 297 -1.08 55.11 -10.38
N ASP A 298 -0.48 55.93 -9.51
CA ASP A 298 -1.14 57.11 -8.92
C ASP A 298 -1.44 58.19 -9.95
N ILE A 299 -0.63 58.30 -11.02
CA ILE A 299 -0.89 59.26 -12.10
C ILE A 299 -2.18 58.97 -12.86
N PHE A 300 -2.63 57.70 -12.85
CA PHE A 300 -3.84 57.26 -13.53
C PHE A 300 -5.05 57.18 -12.58
N LYS A 301 -4.84 57.10 -11.26
CA LYS A 301 -5.91 56.93 -10.26
C LYS A 301 -6.92 58.08 -10.23
N LEU A 302 -6.44 59.32 -10.33
CA LEU A 302 -7.25 60.53 -10.23
C LEU A 302 -6.98 61.53 -11.36
N GLY A 303 -6.09 61.22 -12.31
CA GLY A 303 -5.71 62.13 -13.40
C GLY A 303 -5.06 63.45 -12.96
N LYS A 304 -4.66 63.59 -11.69
CA LYS A 304 -3.99 64.79 -11.13
C LYS A 304 -2.52 64.87 -11.55
N THR A 305 -2.29 65.04 -12.84
CA THR A 305 -0.95 64.98 -13.44
C THR A 305 -0.92 65.77 -14.76
N THR A 306 0.26 65.93 -15.35
CA THR A 306 0.45 66.57 -16.66
C THR A 306 0.45 65.53 -17.78
N VAL A 307 0.04 65.94 -18.98
CA VAL A 307 0.07 65.08 -20.19
C VAL A 307 1.47 64.49 -20.42
N ASP A 308 2.52 65.28 -20.22
CA ASP A 308 3.92 64.81 -20.37
C ASP A 308 4.32 63.70 -19.39
N ALA A 309 3.77 63.71 -18.17
CA ALA A 309 4.08 62.69 -17.17
C ALA A 309 3.38 61.37 -17.52
N VAL A 310 2.13 61.45 -17.99
CA VAL A 310 1.38 60.29 -18.51
C VAL A 310 2.10 59.70 -19.73
N MET A 311 2.47 60.54 -20.70
CA MET A 311 3.16 60.10 -21.92
C MET A 311 4.52 59.46 -21.62
N ARG A 312 5.26 59.98 -20.64
CA ARG A 312 6.55 59.39 -20.22
C ARG A 312 6.35 58.02 -19.61
N GLU A 313 5.40 57.88 -18.70
CA GLU A 313 5.12 56.60 -18.02
C GLU A 313 4.66 55.53 -19.01
N VAL A 314 3.73 55.88 -19.90
CA VAL A 314 3.18 54.94 -20.89
C VAL A 314 4.22 54.60 -21.96
N ARG A 315 5.10 55.54 -22.37
CA ARG A 315 6.20 55.23 -23.29
C ARG A 315 7.22 54.28 -22.67
N THR A 316 7.52 54.39 -21.38
CA THR A 316 8.38 53.43 -20.69
C THR A 316 7.73 52.04 -20.66
N LEU A 317 6.43 51.97 -20.34
CA LEU A 317 5.66 50.73 -20.38
C LEU A 317 5.64 50.12 -21.80
N ALA A 318 5.41 50.95 -22.83
CA ALA A 318 5.37 50.53 -24.22
C ALA A 318 6.75 50.09 -24.74
N GLY A 319 7.83 50.77 -24.32
CA GLY A 319 9.20 50.39 -24.63
C GLY A 319 9.58 49.03 -24.04
N ASN A 320 9.10 48.72 -22.84
CA ASN A 320 9.33 47.43 -22.19
C ASN A 320 8.60 46.26 -22.87
N MET A 321 7.66 46.51 -23.78
CA MET A 321 7.07 45.46 -24.64
C MET A 321 8.08 44.87 -25.62
N GLN A 322 9.20 45.54 -25.91
CA GLN A 322 10.24 45.01 -26.78
C GLN A 322 11.01 43.84 -26.14
N GLN A 323 10.87 43.63 -24.83
CA GLN A 323 11.41 42.47 -24.14
C GLN A 323 10.71 41.17 -24.57
N PRO A 324 11.37 40.00 -24.42
CA PRO A 324 10.79 38.72 -24.83
C PRO A 324 9.40 38.47 -24.22
N PRO A 325 8.40 37.98 -24.99
CA PRO A 325 7.04 37.73 -24.49
C PRO A 325 6.92 36.64 -23.42
N THR A 326 8.00 35.89 -23.20
CA THR A 326 8.12 34.88 -22.14
C THR A 326 8.86 35.39 -20.90
N SER A 327 9.37 36.63 -20.92
CA SER A 327 10.04 37.24 -19.77
C SER A 327 9.04 37.98 -18.88
N ALA A 328 9.32 38.07 -17.57
CA ALA A 328 8.46 38.79 -16.62
C ALA A 328 8.09 40.21 -17.10
N ILE A 329 9.09 40.99 -17.55
CA ILE A 329 8.92 42.36 -18.04
C ILE A 329 8.11 42.36 -19.34
N GLY A 330 8.48 41.52 -20.31
CA GLY A 330 7.83 41.53 -21.63
C GLY A 330 6.39 40.99 -21.61
N ALA A 331 6.07 40.04 -20.72
CA ALA A 331 4.72 39.52 -20.55
C ALA A 331 3.83 40.51 -19.79
N ALA A 332 4.31 41.06 -18.67
CA ALA A 332 3.57 42.04 -17.87
C ALA A 332 3.35 43.36 -18.63
N SER A 333 4.35 43.86 -19.36
CA SER A 333 4.21 45.07 -20.18
C SER A 333 3.16 44.90 -21.28
N ARG A 334 3.13 43.73 -21.93
CA ARG A 334 2.13 43.44 -22.96
C ARG A 334 0.72 43.28 -22.38
N ASP A 335 0.61 42.69 -21.18
CA ASP A 335 -0.68 42.56 -20.49
C ASP A 335 -1.27 43.95 -20.16
N LEU A 336 -0.45 44.82 -19.59
CA LEU A 336 -0.83 46.19 -19.24
C LEU A 336 -1.12 47.06 -20.46
N CYS A 337 -0.30 46.96 -21.52
CA CYS A 337 -0.29 47.91 -22.63
C CYS A 337 -1.09 47.48 -23.86
N ILE A 338 -1.14 46.19 -24.25
CA ILE A 338 -1.76 45.77 -25.53
C ILE A 338 -2.85 44.71 -25.40
N GLN A 339 -2.74 43.75 -24.48
CA GLN A 339 -3.68 42.63 -24.39
C GLN A 339 -3.75 42.05 -22.97
N ARG A 340 -4.84 42.33 -22.25
CA ARG A 340 -5.14 41.69 -20.96
C ARG A 340 -5.14 40.16 -21.08
N GLY A 341 -4.42 39.49 -20.20
CA GLY A 341 -4.23 38.03 -20.22
C GLY A 341 -2.94 37.56 -20.91
N ALA A 342 -2.13 38.46 -21.49
CA ALA A 342 -0.81 38.13 -22.04
C ALA A 342 0.14 37.55 -20.97
N LEU A 343 -0.05 37.90 -19.70
CA LEU A 343 0.70 37.35 -18.58
C LEU A 343 0.48 35.84 -18.37
N GLN A 344 -0.65 35.28 -18.81
CA GLN A 344 -0.91 33.84 -18.65
C GLN A 344 0.05 32.94 -19.45
N ARG A 345 0.84 33.52 -20.37
CA ARG A 345 1.89 32.83 -21.12
C ARG A 345 3.24 32.81 -20.39
N TYR A 346 3.34 33.49 -19.24
CA TYR A 346 4.53 33.54 -18.41
C TYR A 346 4.51 32.40 -17.38
N ASP A 347 5.46 31.47 -17.49
CA ASP A 347 5.68 30.44 -16.47
C ASP A 347 6.84 30.89 -15.57
N ILE A 348 6.49 31.40 -14.39
CA ILE A 348 7.44 31.90 -13.39
C ILE A 348 8.50 30.85 -13.03
N CYS A 349 8.17 29.55 -13.14
CA CYS A 349 9.07 28.45 -12.80
C CYS A 349 10.19 28.22 -13.82
N ASN A 350 10.09 28.77 -15.03
CA ASN A 350 11.14 28.69 -16.06
C ASN A 350 12.25 29.75 -15.87
N GLU A 351 12.03 30.76 -15.04
CA GLU A 351 13.04 31.77 -14.69
C GLU A 351 13.84 31.42 -13.43
N TYR A 352 13.44 30.35 -12.71
CA TYR A 352 14.17 29.85 -11.57
C TYR A 352 15.41 29.06 -12.02
N SER A 353 16.57 29.72 -12.01
CA SER A 353 17.85 29.03 -12.14
C SER A 353 18.14 28.15 -10.92
N ASP A 354 19.04 27.18 -11.04
CA ASP A 354 19.45 26.31 -9.92
C ASP A 354 20.06 27.10 -8.73
N SER A 355 20.48 28.35 -8.96
CA SER A 355 20.99 29.28 -7.95
C SER A 355 19.91 30.01 -7.15
N ALA A 356 18.64 29.88 -7.53
CA ALA A 356 17.54 30.56 -6.85
C ALA A 356 17.44 30.13 -5.38
N SER A 357 17.23 31.12 -4.51
CA SER A 357 17.20 30.98 -3.06
C SER A 357 15.76 30.90 -2.53
N PRO A 358 15.51 30.27 -1.37
CA PRO A 358 14.19 30.20 -0.75
C PRO A 358 13.69 31.58 -0.28
N PRO A 359 12.37 31.77 -0.05
CA PRO A 359 11.31 30.76 -0.13
C PRO A 359 10.92 30.40 -1.57
N PHE A 360 10.84 29.11 -1.85
CA PHE A 360 10.43 28.62 -3.16
C PHE A 360 8.91 28.66 -3.31
N LEU A 361 8.44 28.93 -4.54
CA LEU A 361 7.04 28.78 -4.88
C LEU A 361 6.67 27.29 -4.91
N LEU A 362 5.62 26.90 -4.19
CA LEU A 362 5.15 25.51 -4.12
C LEU A 362 4.97 24.89 -5.51
N GLU A 363 4.32 25.62 -6.42
CA GLU A 363 4.07 25.18 -7.80
C GLU A 363 5.37 24.88 -8.57
N CYS A 364 6.45 25.62 -8.30
CA CYS A 364 7.73 25.39 -8.96
C CYS A 364 8.44 24.16 -8.41
N VAL A 365 8.39 23.93 -7.10
CA VAL A 365 8.94 22.70 -6.49
C VAL A 365 8.15 21.47 -6.93
N GLN A 366 6.82 21.58 -7.02
CA GLN A 366 5.94 20.53 -7.56
C GLN A 366 6.29 20.20 -9.01
N LYS A 367 6.42 21.22 -9.87
CA LYS A 367 6.86 21.04 -11.27
C LYS A 367 8.22 20.36 -11.36
N ILE A 368 9.19 20.75 -10.52
CA ILE A 368 10.51 20.10 -10.48
C ILE A 368 10.36 18.62 -10.09
N PHE A 369 9.61 18.32 -9.02
CA PHE A 369 9.39 16.95 -8.56
C PHE A 369 8.75 16.06 -9.62
N LEU A 370 7.73 16.57 -10.32
CA LEU A 370 7.06 15.87 -11.43
C LEU A 370 7.98 15.72 -12.65
N SER A 371 8.75 16.76 -12.99
CA SER A 371 9.69 16.71 -14.13
C SER A 371 10.84 15.73 -13.93
N MET A 372 11.17 15.41 -12.67
CA MET A 372 12.20 14.44 -12.31
C MET A 372 11.65 13.01 -12.14
N GLY A 373 10.40 12.76 -12.56
CA GLY A 373 9.79 11.43 -12.55
C GLY A 373 9.06 11.07 -11.24
N GLY A 374 8.92 12.00 -10.30
CA GLY A 374 8.07 11.83 -9.13
C GLY A 374 6.58 11.94 -9.47
N LEU A 375 5.73 11.37 -8.61
CA LEU A 375 4.27 11.43 -8.76
C LEU A 375 3.62 12.23 -7.64
N GLY A 376 2.44 12.80 -7.92
CA GLY A 376 1.62 13.51 -6.93
C GLY A 376 1.20 12.66 -5.72
N LYS A 377 1.36 11.34 -5.80
CA LYS A 377 1.07 10.38 -4.72
C LYS A 377 2.31 10.05 -3.86
N GLY A 378 3.51 10.45 -4.26
CA GLY A 378 4.75 10.23 -3.50
C GLY A 378 4.68 10.87 -2.12
N THR A 379 5.19 10.19 -1.09
CA THR A 379 5.16 10.75 0.28
C THR A 379 6.02 12.02 0.41
N MET A 380 6.99 12.20 -0.50
CA MET A 380 7.80 13.41 -0.59
C MET A 380 7.27 14.42 -1.63
N TYR A 381 6.11 14.18 -2.26
CA TYR A 381 5.53 15.16 -3.17
C TYR A 381 5.35 16.51 -2.46
N PRO A 382 5.79 17.64 -3.05
CA PRO A 382 5.71 18.93 -2.38
C PRO A 382 4.27 19.36 -2.15
N THR A 383 3.95 19.67 -0.89
CA THR A 383 2.65 20.16 -0.43
C THR A 383 2.88 21.32 0.52
N THR A 384 1.82 22.04 0.88
CA THR A 384 1.90 23.16 1.83
C THR A 384 2.50 22.74 3.18
N SER A 385 2.34 21.46 3.59
CA SER A 385 2.86 20.95 4.87
C SER A 385 4.37 20.66 4.86
N ASN A 386 4.94 20.27 3.72
CA ASN A 386 6.36 19.92 3.61
C ASN A 386 7.19 20.96 2.82
N LEU A 387 6.61 22.07 2.39
CA LEU A 387 7.33 23.15 1.70
C LEU A 387 8.48 23.73 2.56
N THR A 388 8.29 23.78 3.89
CA THR A 388 9.35 24.19 4.83
C THR A 388 10.58 23.29 4.72
N PHE A 389 10.40 21.97 4.58
CA PHE A 389 11.50 21.03 4.38
C PHE A 389 12.27 21.35 3.09
N TYR A 390 11.59 21.64 1.98
CA TYR A 390 12.24 22.02 0.73
C TYR A 390 13.00 23.35 0.83
N ASN A 391 12.44 24.33 1.54
CA ASN A 391 13.13 25.60 1.80
C ASN A 391 14.43 25.44 2.60
N THR A 392 14.56 24.41 3.46
CA THR A 392 15.80 24.15 4.20
C THR A 392 16.98 23.68 3.34
N LYS A 393 16.76 23.33 2.06
CA LYS A 393 17.83 22.86 1.16
C LYS A 393 18.70 24.01 0.61
N GLY A 394 18.28 25.26 0.77
CA GLY A 394 19.09 26.44 0.47
C GLY A 394 19.09 26.92 -0.98
N SER A 395 19.01 26.02 -1.97
CA SER A 395 18.83 26.38 -3.39
C SER A 395 17.96 25.38 -4.14
N LEU A 396 17.39 25.77 -5.28
CA LEU A 396 16.68 24.82 -6.14
C LEU A 396 17.58 23.74 -6.72
N GLY A 397 18.86 24.04 -6.98
CA GLY A 397 19.85 23.02 -7.33
C GLY A 397 19.98 21.95 -6.23
N ALA A 398 19.99 22.35 -4.96
CA ALA A 398 20.02 21.42 -3.83
C ALA A 398 18.71 20.64 -3.68
N VAL A 399 17.56 21.23 -4.03
CA VAL A 399 16.29 20.52 -4.12
C VAL A 399 16.32 19.45 -5.22
N ARG A 400 16.84 19.79 -6.41
CA ARG A 400 17.04 18.81 -7.50
C ARG A 400 17.97 17.68 -7.07
N GLN A 401 19.11 18.00 -6.43
CA GLN A 401 20.03 16.99 -5.90
C GLN A 401 19.37 16.08 -4.86
N TYR A 402 18.52 16.63 -4.00
CA TYR A 402 17.76 15.82 -3.06
C TYR A 402 16.83 14.84 -3.78
N ILE A 403 16.05 15.29 -4.76
CA ILE A 403 15.16 14.42 -5.55
C ILE A 403 15.97 13.39 -6.33
N GLN A 404 17.11 13.79 -6.91
CA GLN A 404 18.05 12.90 -7.57
C GLN A 404 18.56 11.78 -6.64
N SER A 405 18.82 12.10 -5.36
CA SER A 405 19.21 11.10 -4.37
C SER A 405 18.08 10.09 -4.06
N ILE A 406 16.81 10.48 -4.20
CA ILE A 406 15.69 9.54 -4.11
C ILE A 406 15.70 8.62 -5.33
N ILE A 407 15.88 9.16 -6.53
CA ILE A 407 15.97 8.40 -7.79
C ILE A 407 17.12 7.39 -7.73
N GLU A 408 18.30 7.78 -7.28
CA GLU A 408 19.44 6.87 -7.12
C GLU A 408 19.13 5.73 -6.14
N ARG A 409 18.44 6.04 -5.04
CA ARG A 409 18.00 5.02 -4.08
C ARG A 409 16.96 4.05 -4.67
N THR A 410 16.15 4.45 -5.65
CA THR A 410 15.25 3.51 -6.37
C THR A 410 16.00 2.43 -7.14
N GLN A 411 17.30 2.63 -7.42
CA GLN A 411 18.18 1.65 -8.06
C GLN A 411 19.06 0.91 -7.06
N SER A 412 18.85 1.10 -5.76
CA SER A 412 19.65 0.45 -4.72
C SER A 412 19.50 -1.06 -4.78
N THR A 413 20.61 -1.76 -4.53
CA THR A 413 20.60 -3.20 -4.25
C THR A 413 20.08 -3.50 -2.84
N ASN A 414 19.90 -2.52 -1.97
CA ASN A 414 19.26 -2.74 -0.68
C ASN A 414 17.74 -2.56 -0.81
N TYR A 415 16.98 -3.64 -0.64
CA TYR A 415 15.52 -3.65 -0.77
C TYR A 415 14.82 -2.60 0.10
N THR A 416 15.28 -2.39 1.35
CA THR A 416 14.65 -1.42 2.26
C THR A 416 14.84 0.00 1.73
N VAL A 417 16.04 0.30 1.24
CA VAL A 417 16.41 1.60 0.67
C VAL A 417 15.67 1.86 -0.64
N GLN A 418 15.57 0.85 -1.49
CA GLN A 418 14.83 0.88 -2.74
C GLN A 418 13.33 1.09 -2.51
N ARG A 419 12.73 0.32 -1.59
CA ARG A 419 11.31 0.41 -1.21
C ARG A 419 10.96 1.80 -0.69
N ASP A 420 11.75 2.31 0.26
CA ASP A 420 11.48 3.62 0.87
C ASP A 420 11.57 4.73 -0.18
N ALA A 421 12.56 4.65 -1.08
CA ALA A 421 12.68 5.59 -2.20
C ALA A 421 11.50 5.52 -3.19
N MET A 422 10.95 4.34 -3.47
CA MET A 422 9.76 4.19 -4.33
C MET A 422 8.49 4.75 -3.67
N MET A 423 8.34 4.62 -2.36
CA MET A 423 7.25 5.26 -1.60
C MET A 423 7.40 6.79 -1.62
N GLU A 424 8.62 7.29 -1.40
CA GLU A 424 8.95 8.71 -1.40
C GLU A 424 8.70 9.37 -2.77
N LEU A 425 9.14 8.74 -3.86
CA LEU A 425 9.10 9.30 -5.21
C LEU A 425 7.76 9.07 -5.92
N LEU A 426 7.22 7.86 -5.85
CA LEU A 426 6.11 7.41 -6.71
C LEU A 426 4.80 7.21 -5.93
N GLY A 427 4.86 7.09 -4.60
CA GLY A 427 3.67 6.79 -3.79
C GLY A 427 3.16 5.38 -4.02
N VAL A 428 4.02 4.50 -4.55
CA VAL A 428 3.74 3.07 -4.66
C VAL A 428 3.75 2.54 -3.24
N THR A 429 2.56 2.26 -2.72
CA THR A 429 2.42 1.37 -1.58
C THR A 429 2.66 -0.01 -2.17
N PRO A 430 3.76 -0.70 -1.85
CA PRO A 430 3.85 -2.10 -2.22
C PRO A 430 2.59 -2.76 -1.67
N ASP A 431 1.95 -3.62 -2.45
CA ASP A 431 1.13 -4.63 -1.81
C ASP A 431 2.03 -5.24 -0.72
N GLU A 432 1.67 -5.07 0.56
CA GLU A 432 2.19 -5.92 1.65
C GLU A 432 2.27 -7.34 1.09
N LEU A 433 3.47 -7.77 0.71
CA LEU A 433 3.69 -9.09 0.14
C LEU A 433 2.99 -10.06 1.07
N ILE A 434 2.04 -10.82 0.53
CA ILE A 434 1.30 -11.78 1.35
C ILE A 434 2.38 -12.66 2.00
N LYS A 435 2.56 -12.50 3.31
CA LYS A 435 3.64 -13.15 4.04
C LYS A 435 3.30 -14.63 4.01
N ARG A 436 4.01 -15.42 3.22
CA ARG A 436 3.83 -16.87 3.09
C ARG A 436 5.00 -17.57 3.75
N VAL A 437 4.72 -18.58 4.57
CA VAL A 437 5.77 -19.41 5.19
C VAL A 437 6.58 -20.10 4.08
N PRO A 438 7.88 -20.36 4.25
CA PRO A 438 8.62 -21.24 3.34
C PRO A 438 7.94 -22.61 3.19
N TYR A 439 8.05 -23.24 2.02
CA TYR A 439 7.42 -24.54 1.79
C TYR A 439 7.92 -25.56 2.81
N THR A 440 7.01 -26.07 3.62
CA THR A 440 7.26 -27.18 4.54
C THR A 440 6.11 -28.15 4.35
N GLN A 441 6.41 -29.32 3.78
CA GLN A 441 5.38 -30.30 3.48
C GLN A 441 4.60 -30.67 4.74
N GLY A 442 3.28 -30.54 4.70
CA GLY A 442 2.43 -30.98 5.81
C GLY A 442 1.01 -30.41 5.81
N VAL A 443 0.14 -31.15 6.49
CA VAL A 443 -1.21 -30.78 6.90
C VAL A 443 -1.21 -30.80 8.42
N GLU A 444 -1.56 -29.69 9.04
CA GLU A 444 -1.67 -29.59 10.50
C GLU A 444 -3.06 -30.00 10.93
N SER A 445 -3.16 -31.00 11.82
CA SER A 445 -4.44 -31.51 12.33
C SER A 445 -4.58 -31.21 13.82
N PHE A 446 -5.64 -30.52 14.20
CA PHE A 446 -6.02 -30.25 15.58
C PHE A 446 -7.11 -31.22 16.00
N TRP A 447 -6.89 -31.94 17.09
CA TRP A 447 -7.81 -32.95 17.60
C TRP A 447 -8.55 -32.43 18.82
N PHE A 448 -9.86 -32.70 18.86
CA PHE A 448 -10.75 -32.17 19.88
C PHE A 448 -11.69 -33.24 20.45
N VAL A 449 -12.27 -32.90 21.61
CA VAL A 449 -13.30 -33.71 22.30
C VAL A 449 -14.68 -33.16 21.93
N PRO A 450 -15.52 -33.91 21.19
CA PRO A 450 -16.92 -33.55 20.99
C PRO A 450 -17.74 -33.83 22.27
N THR A 451 -18.96 -33.30 22.36
CA THR A 451 -19.93 -33.67 23.42
C THR A 451 -20.96 -34.66 22.88
N PRO A 452 -20.84 -35.97 23.17
CA PRO A 452 -21.75 -36.95 22.59
C PRO A 452 -23.16 -36.86 23.17
N GLY A 453 -24.16 -37.11 22.34
CA GLY A 453 -25.53 -37.33 22.79
C GLY A 453 -26.25 -36.12 23.40
N VAL A 454 -25.78 -34.88 23.16
CA VAL A 454 -26.57 -33.68 23.46
C VAL A 454 -27.50 -33.43 22.27
N PRO A 455 -28.81 -33.75 22.37
CA PRO A 455 -29.72 -33.59 21.25
C PRO A 455 -29.85 -32.11 20.86
N ILE A 456 -29.91 -31.91 19.55
CA ILE A 456 -30.11 -30.63 18.86
C ILE A 456 -31.44 -30.02 19.33
N LYS A 457 -31.40 -29.18 20.37
CA LYS A 457 -32.47 -28.22 20.59
C LYS A 457 -32.08 -26.96 19.81
N SER A 458 -32.77 -26.74 18.70
CA SER A 458 -32.77 -25.47 17.95
C SER A 458 -31.61 -25.23 16.96
N GLY A 459 -31.21 -26.23 16.16
CA GLY A 459 -30.35 -26.00 14.99
C GLY A 459 -28.90 -25.60 15.29
N ARG A 460 -28.40 -25.87 16.50
CA ARG A 460 -27.00 -25.68 16.89
C ARG A 460 -26.22 -26.99 16.88
N ILE A 461 -24.93 -26.86 16.59
CA ILE A 461 -23.95 -27.95 16.40
C ILE A 461 -23.51 -28.55 17.73
N MET A 462 -22.98 -29.78 17.71
CA MET A 462 -22.40 -30.42 18.88
C MET A 462 -21.29 -29.54 19.49
N PRO A 463 -21.39 -29.18 20.78
CA PRO A 463 -20.39 -28.36 21.40
C PRO A 463 -19.06 -29.13 21.50
N ILE A 464 -17.98 -28.46 21.12
CA ILE A 464 -16.61 -28.94 21.30
C ILE A 464 -16.18 -28.56 22.72
N ASN A 465 -15.73 -29.55 23.48
CA ASN A 465 -15.48 -29.39 24.91
C ASN A 465 -14.00 -29.23 25.27
N GLY A 466 -13.08 -29.60 24.38
CA GLY A 466 -11.67 -29.53 24.69
C GLY A 466 -10.76 -29.85 23.51
N PHE A 467 -9.50 -29.48 23.67
CA PHE A 467 -8.43 -29.71 22.72
C PHE A 467 -7.47 -30.78 23.25
N LEU A 468 -7.19 -31.79 22.43
CA LEU A 468 -6.44 -32.99 22.83
C LEU A 468 -4.98 -32.95 22.42
N LYS A 469 -4.70 -32.55 21.18
CA LYS A 469 -3.35 -32.44 20.61
C LYS A 469 -3.37 -31.92 19.18
N ARG A 470 -2.16 -31.62 18.70
CA ARG A 470 -1.84 -31.36 17.29
C ARG A 470 -1.10 -32.56 16.69
N THR A 471 -1.33 -32.87 15.41
CA THR A 471 -0.46 -33.71 14.58
C THR A 471 -0.07 -32.99 13.30
N ILE A 472 1.08 -33.35 12.72
CA ILE A 472 1.46 -32.92 11.36
C ILE A 472 1.51 -34.17 10.49
N ASP A 473 0.63 -34.22 9.51
CA ASP A 473 0.45 -35.33 8.59
C ASP A 473 0.93 -34.94 7.19
N THR A 474 1.40 -35.90 6.39
CA THR A 474 1.85 -35.59 5.01
C THR A 474 0.71 -35.46 4.02
N LYS A 475 -0.48 -35.93 4.40
CA LYS A 475 -1.69 -35.97 3.58
C LYS A 475 -2.90 -35.57 4.40
N ILE A 476 -3.96 -35.16 3.71
CA ILE A 476 -5.28 -35.00 4.32
C ILE A 476 -5.72 -36.36 4.87
N ILE A 477 -6.06 -36.37 6.15
CA ILE A 477 -6.62 -37.51 6.86
C ILE A 477 -8.00 -37.77 6.27
N ASN A 478 -8.17 -38.99 5.76
CA ASN A 478 -9.45 -39.55 5.40
C ASN A 478 -9.69 -40.77 6.31
N LEU A 479 -10.92 -40.93 6.77
CA LEU A 479 -11.38 -42.05 7.57
C LEU A 479 -12.28 -42.92 6.69
N GLU A 480 -11.87 -44.17 6.46
CA GLU A 480 -12.71 -45.13 5.76
C GLU A 480 -13.91 -45.48 6.63
N ALA A 481 -15.05 -45.77 6.00
CA ALA A 481 -16.26 -46.17 6.71
C ALA A 481 -15.99 -47.43 7.55
N GLY A 482 -16.12 -47.29 8.87
CA GLY A 482 -15.83 -48.39 9.79
C GLY A 482 -16.12 -48.03 11.24
N PRO A 483 -15.86 -48.96 12.18
CA PRO A 483 -16.07 -48.69 13.58
C PRO A 483 -15.28 -47.47 14.06
N SER A 484 -15.92 -46.56 14.82
CA SER A 484 -15.29 -45.35 15.36
C SER A 484 -14.01 -45.71 16.11
N ARG A 485 -12.87 -45.53 15.46
CA ARG A 485 -11.54 -45.72 16.03
C ARG A 485 -10.59 -44.73 15.41
N VAL A 486 -10.40 -43.62 16.11
CA VAL A 486 -9.43 -42.62 15.70
C VAL A 486 -8.06 -43.07 16.21
N SER A 487 -7.22 -43.61 15.32
CA SER A 487 -5.89 -44.15 15.68
C SER A 487 -5.01 -43.07 16.32
N GLN A 488 -5.14 -41.83 15.86
CA GLN A 488 -4.48 -40.66 16.43
C GLN A 488 -4.93 -40.40 17.87
N LEU A 489 -6.12 -40.81 18.29
CA LEU A 489 -6.63 -40.69 19.66
C LEU A 489 -6.53 -42.01 20.44
N SER A 490 -5.53 -42.83 20.14
CA SER A 490 -5.33 -44.14 20.79
C SER A 490 -6.53 -45.08 20.61
N GLY A 491 -7.23 -44.96 19.47
CA GLY A 491 -8.42 -45.76 19.17
C GLY A 491 -9.68 -45.31 19.88
N ALA A 492 -9.74 -44.05 20.37
CA ALA A 492 -10.96 -43.49 20.94
C ALA A 492 -12.12 -43.57 19.95
N GLY A 493 -13.30 -43.90 20.47
CA GLY A 493 -14.55 -44.04 19.69
C GLY A 493 -15.29 -42.74 19.44
N PHE A 494 -14.71 -41.60 19.80
CA PHE A 494 -15.27 -40.27 19.59
C PHE A 494 -14.12 -39.30 19.31
N GLY A 495 -14.31 -38.38 18.38
CA GLY A 495 -13.33 -37.34 18.09
C GLY A 495 -13.79 -36.42 16.98
N CYS A 496 -13.41 -35.16 17.09
CA CYS A 496 -13.50 -34.21 15.99
C CYS A 496 -12.11 -33.66 15.67
N MET A 497 -11.92 -33.22 14.43
CA MET A 497 -10.65 -32.67 13.98
C MET A 497 -10.84 -31.49 13.04
N VAL A 498 -9.88 -30.56 13.10
CA VAL A 498 -9.67 -29.55 12.05
C VAL A 498 -8.31 -29.76 11.43
N GLN A 499 -8.27 -29.91 10.11
CA GLN A 499 -7.06 -29.96 9.31
C GLN A 499 -6.84 -28.61 8.64
N LEU A 500 -5.60 -28.13 8.63
CA LEU A 500 -5.21 -26.83 8.08
C LEU A 500 -3.95 -26.98 7.22
N THR A 501 -4.00 -26.48 5.99
CA THR A 501 -2.85 -26.50 5.08
C THR A 501 -2.91 -25.32 4.11
N ASP A 502 -1.75 -24.90 3.62
CA ASP A 502 -1.59 -24.00 2.49
C ASP A 502 -1.32 -24.84 1.23
N VAL A 503 -2.30 -24.88 0.32
CA VAL A 503 -2.20 -25.61 -0.94
C VAL A 503 -1.39 -24.79 -1.95
N ARG A 504 -0.23 -25.31 -2.35
CA ARG A 504 0.64 -24.69 -3.34
C ARG A 504 0.31 -25.26 -4.70
N THR A 505 -0.17 -24.41 -5.60
CA THR A 505 -0.55 -24.83 -6.95
C THR A 505 0.31 -24.11 -7.98
N PRO A 506 0.76 -24.78 -9.06
CA PRO A 506 1.49 -24.12 -10.15
C PRO A 506 0.59 -23.20 -10.98
N ASP A 507 -0.69 -23.56 -11.13
CA ASP A 507 -1.66 -22.84 -11.95
C ASP A 507 -2.94 -22.56 -11.15
N ASP A 508 -3.68 -21.53 -11.56
CA ASP A 508 -5.00 -21.23 -11.01
C ASP A 508 -5.99 -22.32 -11.44
N PHE A 509 -6.78 -22.83 -10.50
CA PHE A 509 -7.81 -23.83 -10.82
C PHE A 509 -9.02 -23.72 -9.89
N LYS A 510 -10.14 -24.28 -10.38
CA LYS A 510 -11.39 -24.40 -9.64
C LYS A 510 -11.77 -25.86 -9.49
N THR A 511 -12.28 -26.24 -8.33
CA THR A 511 -12.80 -27.58 -8.09
C THR A 511 -14.00 -27.58 -7.17
N THR A 512 -14.92 -28.51 -7.41
CA THR A 512 -15.93 -28.95 -6.45
C THR A 512 -15.43 -30.20 -5.71
N PHE A 513 -16.09 -30.52 -4.60
CA PHE A 513 -15.73 -31.64 -3.74
C PHE A 513 -16.88 -32.63 -3.62
N GLN A 514 -16.55 -33.91 -3.62
CA GLN A 514 -17.40 -34.99 -3.14
C GLN A 514 -16.90 -35.39 -1.75
N VAL A 515 -17.80 -35.42 -0.78
CA VAL A 515 -17.50 -35.78 0.60
C VAL A 515 -18.44 -36.88 1.06
N THR A 516 -17.90 -38.02 1.45
CA THR A 516 -18.64 -39.06 2.18
C THR A 516 -18.32 -38.90 3.66
N VAL A 517 -19.34 -38.64 4.48
CA VAL A 517 -19.18 -38.39 5.93
C VAL A 517 -20.25 -39.13 6.72
N ASP A 518 -19.97 -39.51 7.96
CA ASP A 518 -20.99 -39.99 8.90
C ASP A 518 -21.78 -38.80 9.47
N ASP A 519 -21.18 -38.00 10.36
CA ASP A 519 -21.80 -36.79 10.90
C ASP A 519 -21.33 -35.52 10.17
N GLY A 520 -20.80 -34.54 10.89
CA GLY A 520 -20.53 -33.22 10.34
C GLY A 520 -19.19 -33.06 9.64
N PHE A 521 -19.16 -32.19 8.64
CA PHE A 521 -17.95 -31.67 8.02
C PHE A 521 -18.12 -30.23 7.54
N PHE A 522 -16.99 -29.55 7.38
CA PHE A 522 -16.89 -28.43 6.45
C PHE A 522 -15.53 -28.42 5.75
N ILE A 523 -15.51 -27.87 4.54
CA ILE A 523 -14.31 -27.55 3.77
C ILE A 523 -14.38 -26.07 3.47
N ALA A 524 -13.40 -25.32 3.94
CA ALA A 524 -13.23 -23.90 3.68
C ALA A 524 -11.91 -23.68 2.96
N VAL A 525 -11.96 -23.07 1.78
CA VAL A 525 -10.78 -22.69 0.98
C VAL A 525 -10.82 -21.19 0.81
N ASN A 526 -9.73 -20.52 1.21
CA ASN A 526 -9.62 -19.07 1.12
C ASN A 526 -10.85 -18.40 1.75
N GLN A 527 -11.14 -18.77 2.99
CA GLN A 527 -12.14 -18.11 3.83
C GLN A 527 -11.42 -17.41 5.00
N PRO A 528 -12.07 -16.46 5.67
CA PRO A 528 -11.53 -15.91 6.93
C PRO A 528 -11.18 -17.04 7.93
N ALA A 529 -10.09 -16.92 8.69
CA ALA A 529 -9.72 -17.83 9.78
C ALA A 529 -10.86 -18.19 10.77
N ASP A 530 -11.75 -17.24 11.06
CA ASP A 530 -12.92 -17.28 11.94
C ASP A 530 -14.19 -17.75 11.23
N ILE A 531 -14.05 -18.27 10.01
CA ILE A 531 -15.12 -18.98 9.31
C ILE A 531 -15.72 -20.07 10.19
N ASP A 532 -14.94 -20.62 11.11
CA ASP A 532 -15.39 -21.61 12.07
C ASP A 532 -16.54 -21.06 12.95
N LYS A 533 -16.51 -19.79 13.38
CA LYS A 533 -17.64 -19.14 14.08
C LYS A 533 -18.93 -19.26 13.26
N LYS A 534 -18.87 -18.90 11.98
CA LYS A 534 -20.03 -18.94 11.07
C LYS A 534 -20.46 -20.37 10.77
N THR A 535 -19.53 -21.30 10.55
CA THR A 535 -19.88 -22.70 10.26
C THR A 535 -20.57 -23.34 11.45
N PHE A 536 -20.17 -23.01 12.68
CA PHE A 536 -20.80 -23.54 13.90
C PHE A 536 -22.21 -23.00 14.22
N ASP A 537 -22.66 -21.98 13.48
CA ASP A 537 -23.99 -21.37 13.64
C ASP A 537 -25.03 -21.83 12.59
N ARG A 538 -24.64 -22.68 11.62
CA ARG A 538 -25.55 -23.18 10.57
C ARG A 538 -25.26 -24.64 10.20
N VAL A 539 -26.30 -25.36 9.78
CA VAL A 539 -26.20 -26.79 9.44
C VAL A 539 -25.57 -26.99 8.05
N ASN A 540 -26.03 -26.28 7.02
CA ASN A 540 -25.61 -26.51 5.63
C ASN A 540 -25.16 -25.20 4.95
N ALA A 541 -24.16 -25.29 4.08
CA ALA A 541 -23.79 -24.22 3.16
C ALA A 541 -23.01 -24.81 1.97
N ASP A 542 -23.27 -24.24 0.80
CA ASP A 542 -22.56 -24.52 -0.43
C ASP A 542 -22.38 -23.17 -1.13
N GLU A 543 -21.28 -22.50 -0.79
CA GLU A 543 -20.92 -21.15 -1.19
C GLU A 543 -19.53 -21.19 -1.84
N PRO A 544 -19.14 -20.22 -2.69
CA PRO A 544 -17.79 -20.17 -3.23
C PRO A 544 -16.73 -20.20 -2.10
N GLY A 545 -15.89 -21.23 -2.11
CA GLY A 545 -14.86 -21.43 -1.10
C GLY A 545 -15.34 -22.04 0.23
N LEU A 546 -16.63 -22.39 0.38
CA LEU A 546 -17.13 -23.08 1.57
C LEU A 546 -18.18 -24.15 1.22
N PHE A 547 -17.92 -25.37 1.65
CA PHE A 547 -18.85 -26.49 1.54
C PHE A 547 -19.00 -27.18 2.89
N GLN A 548 -20.20 -27.21 3.45
CA GLN A 548 -20.46 -27.78 4.78
C GLN A 548 -21.77 -28.57 4.84
N ASN A 549 -21.77 -29.59 5.68
CA ASN A 549 -22.95 -30.20 6.26
C ASN A 549 -22.59 -30.66 7.65
N ILE A 550 -23.22 -30.10 8.68
CA ILE A 550 -22.94 -30.36 10.09
C ILE A 550 -24.17 -31.01 10.75
N GLY A 551 -24.82 -31.90 10.02
CA GLY A 551 -25.91 -32.74 10.52
C GLY A 551 -25.40 -34.01 11.21
N LEU A 552 -26.23 -34.56 12.09
CA LEU A 552 -26.08 -35.92 12.60
C LEU A 552 -26.74 -36.87 11.61
N GLN A 553 -25.95 -37.73 10.96
CA GLN A 553 -26.48 -38.74 10.03
C GLN A 553 -25.59 -39.97 9.96
N GLY A 554 -26.05 -40.99 9.22
CA GLY A 554 -25.21 -42.12 8.84
C GLY A 554 -24.28 -41.78 7.68
N PRO A 555 -23.40 -42.69 7.22
CA PRO A 555 -22.46 -42.41 6.15
C PRO A 555 -23.17 -41.99 4.85
N THR A 556 -23.07 -40.70 4.53
CA THR A 556 -23.80 -40.03 3.45
C THR A 556 -22.82 -39.29 2.55
N THR A 557 -23.09 -39.31 1.23
CA THR A 557 -22.26 -38.62 0.24
C THR A 557 -22.90 -37.32 -0.18
N TYR A 558 -22.14 -36.23 -0.09
CA TYR A 558 -22.49 -34.89 -0.53
C TYR A 558 -21.58 -34.45 -1.67
N ILE A 559 -22.12 -33.67 -2.60
CA ILE A 559 -21.40 -33.12 -3.75
C ILE A 559 -21.62 -31.62 -3.75
N SER A 560 -20.53 -30.85 -3.76
CA SER A 560 -20.62 -29.39 -3.82
C SER A 560 -21.01 -28.94 -5.23
N GLN A 561 -21.94 -27.99 -5.31
CA GLN A 561 -22.34 -27.31 -6.54
C GLN A 561 -21.50 -26.06 -6.75
N GLN A 562 -21.06 -25.40 -5.67
CA GLN A 562 -20.19 -24.24 -5.76
C GLN A 562 -18.72 -24.65 -5.78
N PRO A 563 -17.89 -24.03 -6.65
CA PRO A 563 -16.48 -24.33 -6.73
C PRO A 563 -15.66 -23.59 -5.67
N CYS A 564 -14.59 -24.23 -5.19
CA CYS A 564 -13.49 -23.57 -4.50
C CYS A 564 -12.41 -23.18 -5.51
N THR A 565 -11.88 -21.96 -5.37
CA THR A 565 -10.83 -21.43 -6.26
C THR A 565 -9.49 -21.46 -5.56
N PHE A 566 -8.48 -21.99 -6.24
CA PHE A 566 -7.09 -22.03 -5.82
C PHE A 566 -6.25 -21.16 -6.78
N TYR A 567 -5.37 -20.35 -6.21
CA TYR A 567 -4.54 -19.39 -6.93
C TYR A 567 -3.07 -19.78 -6.86
N SER A 568 -2.36 -19.72 -7.98
CA SER A 568 -0.92 -19.93 -8.07
C SER A 568 -0.13 -18.79 -7.42
N SER A 569 -0.63 -17.57 -7.53
CA SER A 569 0.03 -16.33 -7.11
C SER A 569 -0.19 -15.93 -5.64
N SER A 570 -1.09 -16.61 -4.92
CA SER A 570 -1.38 -16.32 -3.50
C SER A 570 -1.45 -17.60 -2.65
N PRO A 571 -1.35 -17.50 -1.31
CA PRO A 571 -1.54 -18.66 -0.44
C PRO A 571 -2.97 -19.19 -0.54
N ASN A 572 -3.12 -20.52 -0.51
CA ASN A 572 -4.43 -21.16 -0.52
C ASN A 572 -4.68 -21.87 0.80
N ILE A 573 -5.24 -21.13 1.75
CA ILE A 573 -5.51 -21.72 3.06
C ILE A 573 -6.77 -22.59 2.96
N MET A 574 -6.58 -23.89 3.13
CA MET A 574 -7.62 -24.90 3.18
C MET A 574 -7.78 -25.38 4.62
N LYS A 575 -8.99 -25.22 5.16
CA LYS A 575 -9.43 -25.74 6.46
C LYS A 575 -10.49 -26.81 6.25
N ILE A 576 -10.33 -27.98 6.89
CA ILE A 576 -11.26 -29.10 6.78
C ILE A 576 -11.64 -29.57 8.17
N TYR A 577 -12.93 -29.58 8.48
CA TYR A 577 -13.46 -30.11 9.73
C TYR A 577 -14.15 -31.45 9.53
N PHE A 578 -14.07 -32.28 10.55
CA PHE A 578 -14.81 -33.52 10.69
C PHE A 578 -15.23 -33.70 12.14
N GLU A 579 -16.44 -34.21 12.34
CA GLU A 579 -16.91 -34.70 13.63
C GLU A 579 -17.51 -36.10 13.55
N ASP A 580 -17.33 -36.84 14.63
CA ASP A 580 -18.02 -38.09 14.97
C ASP A 580 -18.84 -37.83 16.24
N ALA A 581 -20.16 -37.90 16.12
CA ALA A 581 -21.13 -37.63 17.17
C ALA A 581 -21.39 -38.80 18.12
N GLY A 582 -20.76 -39.93 17.83
CA GLY A 582 -21.06 -41.18 18.48
C GLY A 582 -22.10 -41.99 17.72
N GLY A 583 -22.00 -43.30 17.89
CA GLY A 583 -22.76 -44.28 17.09
C GLY A 583 -21.95 -45.54 16.80
N GLY A 584 -20.65 -45.50 17.09
CA GLY A 584 -19.73 -46.62 16.90
C GLY A 584 -19.30 -46.78 15.45
N TRP A 585 -19.55 -45.78 14.60
CA TRP A 585 -19.13 -45.72 13.21
C TRP A 585 -18.52 -44.34 12.88
N ASN A 586 -17.53 -44.30 11.99
CA ASN A 586 -16.99 -43.06 11.45
C ASN A 586 -16.74 -43.18 9.94
N ALA A 587 -16.87 -42.05 9.24
CA ALA A 587 -16.53 -41.93 7.83
C ALA A 587 -16.17 -40.49 7.52
N MET A 588 -15.06 -40.28 6.80
CA MET A 588 -14.69 -38.99 6.24
C MET A 588 -13.81 -39.22 5.02
N LYS A 589 -14.39 -39.09 3.83
CA LYS A 589 -13.67 -39.25 2.57
C LYS A 589 -13.96 -38.07 1.67
N MET A 590 -12.94 -37.26 1.42
CA MET A 590 -13.01 -36.13 0.51
C MET A 590 -12.30 -36.46 -0.81
N ARG A 591 -12.94 -36.15 -1.93
CA ARG A 591 -12.36 -36.25 -3.26
C ARG A 591 -12.68 -35.00 -4.09
N PRO A 592 -11.70 -34.33 -4.70
CA PRO A 592 -11.97 -33.30 -5.70
C PRO A 592 -12.52 -33.92 -6.98
N LEU A 593 -13.48 -33.27 -7.63
CA LEU A 593 -14.17 -33.82 -8.80
C LEU A 593 -13.50 -33.45 -10.15
N ASN A 594 -12.70 -32.39 -10.20
CA ASN A 594 -11.94 -32.00 -11.39
C ASN A 594 -10.63 -32.81 -11.52
N GLY A 595 -10.29 -33.26 -12.73
CA GLY A 595 -9.05 -34.01 -13.03
C GLY A 595 -7.77 -33.24 -12.67
N THR A 596 -7.71 -31.93 -12.92
CA THR A 596 -6.58 -31.08 -12.50
C THR A 596 -6.43 -31.05 -10.98
N ALA A 597 -7.55 -30.90 -10.28
CA ALA A 597 -7.55 -30.87 -8.81
C ALA A 597 -7.17 -32.23 -8.19
N GLN A 598 -7.48 -33.36 -8.85
CA GLN A 598 -7.03 -34.69 -8.41
C GLN A 598 -5.51 -34.86 -8.53
N GLN A 599 -4.87 -34.18 -9.47
CA GLN A 599 -3.41 -34.19 -9.63
C GLN A 599 -2.73 -33.24 -8.62
N ILE A 600 -3.35 -32.09 -8.34
CA ILE A 600 -2.78 -31.04 -7.49
C ILE A 600 -3.06 -31.24 -6.00
N LEU A 601 -4.23 -31.74 -5.59
CA LEU A 601 -4.53 -32.01 -4.17
C LEU A 601 -3.89 -33.32 -3.69
N THR A 602 -2.57 -33.36 -3.81
CA THR A 602 -1.68 -34.45 -3.47
C THR A 602 -0.63 -33.99 -2.44
N PRO A 603 -0.01 -34.92 -1.69
CA PRO A 603 0.91 -34.59 -0.60
C PRO A 603 2.02 -33.58 -0.94
N SER A 604 2.50 -33.54 -2.18
CA SER A 604 3.59 -32.64 -2.62
C SER A 604 3.17 -31.16 -2.70
N HIS A 605 1.88 -30.87 -2.61
CA HIS A 605 1.33 -29.52 -2.73
C HIS A 605 0.82 -28.98 -1.39
N PHE A 606 0.80 -29.80 -0.33
CA PHE A 606 0.36 -29.38 1.00
C PHE A 606 1.52 -28.79 1.80
N SER A 607 1.40 -27.53 2.18
CA SER A 607 2.38 -26.83 3.01
C SER A 607 1.77 -26.46 4.37
N LEU A 608 2.60 -26.41 5.41
CA LEU A 608 2.20 -25.81 6.68
C LEU A 608 1.84 -24.33 6.51
N THR A 609 0.89 -23.86 7.33
CA THR A 609 0.42 -22.47 7.38
C THR A 609 1.21 -21.61 8.38
N CYS A 610 2.07 -22.22 9.18
CA CYS A 610 3.03 -21.58 10.06
C CYS A 610 4.38 -22.27 9.92
N GLU A 611 5.46 -21.65 10.41
CA GLU A 611 6.72 -22.39 10.55
C GLU A 611 6.52 -23.63 11.42
N LYS A 612 7.27 -24.71 11.13
CA LYS A 612 7.12 -26.00 11.81
C LYS A 612 7.19 -25.89 13.34
N ASN A 613 8.08 -25.03 13.81
CA ASN A 613 8.40 -24.82 15.23
C ASN A 613 7.71 -23.59 15.83
N ALA A 614 6.91 -22.87 15.04
CA ALA A 614 6.12 -21.74 15.54
C ALA A 614 5.08 -22.23 16.56
N PRO A 615 4.59 -21.34 17.44
CA PRO A 615 3.52 -21.71 18.34
C PRO A 615 2.30 -22.15 17.56
N PHE A 616 1.79 -23.32 17.94
CA PHE A 616 0.69 -23.97 17.25
C PHE A 616 -0.67 -23.47 17.77
N LEU A 617 -0.73 -22.90 18.97
CA LEU A 617 -1.86 -22.06 19.41
C LEU A 617 -1.31 -20.68 19.75
N THR A 618 -1.93 -19.65 19.18
CA THR A 618 -1.56 -18.25 19.39
C THR A 618 -2.77 -17.49 19.90
N PHE A 619 -2.88 -17.32 21.22
CA PHE A 619 -3.90 -16.49 21.82
C PHE A 619 -3.38 -15.06 21.93
N GLU A 620 -3.98 -14.16 21.17
CA GLU A 620 -3.55 -12.76 21.04
C GLU A 620 -4.76 -11.84 20.85
N VAL A 621 -4.53 -10.52 20.93
CA VAL A 621 -5.53 -9.52 20.54
C VAL A 621 -5.57 -9.38 19.02
N ASN A 622 -6.69 -9.76 18.40
CA ASN A 622 -6.94 -9.57 16.96
C ASN A 622 -7.19 -8.08 16.61
N ARG A 623 -7.37 -7.70 15.34
CA ARG A 623 -7.62 -6.27 15.01
C ARG A 623 -9.01 -5.80 15.45
N SER A 624 -9.97 -6.72 15.56
CA SER A 624 -11.27 -6.49 16.20
C SER A 624 -11.21 -6.27 17.71
N SER A 625 -10.00 -6.22 18.30
CA SER A 625 -9.76 -5.98 19.73
C SER A 625 -10.34 -7.07 20.65
N THR A 626 -10.40 -8.30 20.16
CA THR A 626 -10.79 -9.49 20.94
C THR A 626 -9.56 -10.34 21.20
N PHE A 627 -9.43 -10.84 22.44
CA PHE A 627 -8.40 -11.81 22.80
C PHE A 627 -8.88 -13.24 22.49
N GLU A 628 -8.28 -13.89 21.50
CA GLU A 628 -8.70 -15.21 21.01
C GLU A 628 -7.57 -15.95 20.30
N GLU A 629 -7.77 -17.24 20.01
CA GLU A 629 -6.83 -18.02 19.18
C GLU A 629 -6.96 -17.58 17.72
N LEU A 630 -5.85 -17.21 17.07
CA LEU A 630 -5.91 -16.50 15.78
C LEU A 630 -6.26 -17.38 14.56
N ARG A 631 -6.15 -18.70 14.63
CA ARG A 631 -6.32 -19.59 13.46
C ARG A 631 -7.64 -20.35 13.46
N ASN A 632 -8.22 -20.60 14.63
CA ASN A 632 -9.46 -21.32 14.89
C ASN A 632 -10.26 -20.67 16.04
N PRO A 633 -10.53 -19.35 15.99
CA PRO A 633 -11.11 -18.63 17.13
C PRO A 633 -12.49 -19.16 17.52
N GLY A 634 -13.33 -19.56 16.55
CA GLY A 634 -14.66 -20.08 16.81
C GLY A 634 -14.66 -21.37 17.64
N ILE A 635 -13.80 -22.33 17.31
CA ILE A 635 -13.72 -23.59 18.07
C ILE A 635 -13.20 -23.36 19.48
N PHE A 636 -12.10 -22.63 19.64
CA PHE A 636 -11.52 -22.42 20.97
C PHE A 636 -12.44 -21.60 21.87
N SER A 637 -13.26 -20.69 21.31
CA SER A 637 -14.25 -19.92 22.07
C SER A 637 -15.37 -20.75 22.71
N GLN A 638 -15.62 -21.99 22.24
CA GLN A 638 -16.67 -22.84 22.80
C GLN A 638 -16.34 -23.33 24.22
N PHE A 639 -15.05 -23.51 24.53
CA PHE A 639 -14.60 -24.02 25.81
C PHE A 639 -13.65 -23.10 26.57
N CYS A 640 -12.88 -22.23 25.91
CA CYS A 640 -12.10 -21.19 26.60
C CYS A 640 -13.05 -20.08 27.11
N ARG A 641 -12.72 -19.47 28.25
CA ARG A 641 -13.52 -18.39 28.84
C ARG A 641 -12.69 -17.18 29.18
N PHE A 642 -13.16 -16.02 28.75
CA PHE A 642 -12.54 -14.73 28.99
C PHE A 642 -13.57 -13.80 29.64
N THR A 643 -13.22 -13.18 30.77
CA THR A 643 -14.14 -12.38 31.57
C THR A 643 -13.48 -11.05 31.93
N ASN A 644 -14.19 -9.95 31.66
CA ASN A 644 -13.78 -8.57 31.98
C ASN A 644 -12.35 -8.23 31.54
N LEU A 645 -11.96 -8.64 30.33
CA LEU A 645 -10.70 -8.24 29.72
C LEU A 645 -10.87 -6.87 29.04
N THR A 646 -9.95 -5.94 29.28
CA THR A 646 -9.96 -4.64 28.57
C THR A 646 -8.90 -4.64 27.47
N PRO A 647 -9.28 -4.69 26.19
CA PRO A 647 -8.33 -4.74 25.08
C PRO A 647 -7.74 -3.36 24.73
N PHE A 648 -6.47 -3.37 24.31
CA PHE A 648 -5.70 -2.22 23.84
C PHE A 648 -5.04 -2.58 22.52
N ASN A 649 -5.42 -1.88 21.45
CA ASN A 649 -5.02 -2.24 20.09
C ASN A 649 -4.76 -1.04 19.16
N ARG A 650 -4.72 0.18 19.72
CA ARG A 650 -4.39 1.39 18.95
C ARG A 650 -2.91 1.35 18.56
N THR A 651 -2.55 2.03 17.46
CA THR A 651 -1.16 2.11 16.98
C THR A 651 -0.18 2.52 18.09
N ASP A 652 -0.55 3.53 18.89
CA ASP A 652 0.27 4.03 19.99
C ASP A 652 0.43 3.02 21.13
N ASP A 653 -0.61 2.22 21.41
CA ASP A 653 -0.58 1.17 22.43
C ASP A 653 0.30 0.01 21.99
N ARG A 654 0.11 -0.43 20.74
CA ARG A 654 0.90 -1.50 20.12
C ARG A 654 2.38 -1.16 20.07
N SER A 655 2.73 0.11 19.83
CA SER A 655 4.14 0.56 19.80
C SER A 655 4.90 0.31 21.12
N LYS A 656 4.19 0.14 22.23
CA LYS A 656 4.74 -0.09 23.59
C LYS A 656 4.84 -1.57 23.94
N VAL A 657 4.56 -2.47 23.00
CA VAL A 657 4.55 -3.92 23.19
C VAL A 657 5.54 -4.57 22.22
N PRO A 658 6.31 -5.57 22.66
CA PRO A 658 7.13 -6.37 21.76
C PRO A 658 6.31 -6.90 20.57
N GLY A 659 6.90 -6.89 19.38
CA GLY A 659 6.21 -7.30 18.15
C GLY A 659 5.10 -6.37 17.66
N LYS A 660 4.89 -5.21 18.30
CA LYS A 660 3.78 -4.29 18.02
C LYS A 660 2.41 -4.98 18.07
N LYS A 661 2.21 -5.88 19.03
CA LYS A 661 0.94 -6.61 19.23
C LYS A 661 -0.03 -5.79 20.09
N GLY A 662 -1.33 -6.07 19.94
CA GLY A 662 -2.32 -5.63 20.91
C GLY A 662 -2.16 -6.40 22.23
N PHE A 663 -2.74 -5.89 23.30
CA PHE A 663 -2.71 -6.53 24.61
C PHE A 663 -4.02 -6.33 25.35
N VAL A 664 -4.25 -7.12 26.40
CA VAL A 664 -5.41 -6.98 27.27
C VAL A 664 -4.96 -6.70 28.69
N ARG A 665 -5.71 -5.83 29.37
CA ARG A 665 -5.55 -5.58 30.80
C ARG A 665 -6.51 -6.45 31.59
N LEU A 666 -5.99 -6.99 32.68
CA LEU A 666 -6.70 -7.79 33.66
C LEU A 666 -6.59 -7.13 35.03
N ASN A 667 -7.68 -7.16 35.76
CA ASN A 667 -7.68 -7.00 37.21
C ASN A 667 -7.75 -8.38 37.85
N SER A 668 -6.85 -8.68 38.78
CA SER A 668 -6.73 -10.04 39.33
C SER A 668 -8.03 -10.54 39.97
N ALA A 669 -8.84 -9.63 40.54
CA ALA A 669 -10.08 -9.97 41.21
C ALA A 669 -11.29 -10.09 40.28
N SER A 670 -11.44 -9.13 39.36
CA SER A 670 -12.65 -9.02 38.53
C SER A 670 -12.49 -9.59 37.12
N SER A 671 -11.27 -9.86 36.67
CA SER A 671 -10.99 -10.43 35.35
C SER A 671 -10.52 -11.89 35.46
N CYS A 672 -10.75 -12.66 34.40
CA CYS A 672 -10.21 -14.01 34.29
C CYS A 672 -10.00 -14.40 32.82
N MET A 673 -8.86 -15.00 32.52
CA MET A 673 -8.69 -15.86 31.34
C MET A 673 -8.61 -17.30 31.83
N SER A 674 -9.49 -18.17 31.35
CA SER A 674 -9.46 -19.61 31.60
C SER A 674 -9.33 -20.34 30.28
N LEU A 675 -8.14 -20.86 30.03
CA LEU A 675 -7.77 -21.71 28.90
C LEU A 675 -8.03 -23.18 29.25
N ARG A 676 -9.24 -23.43 29.79
CA ARG A 676 -9.65 -24.75 30.26
C ARG A 676 -9.77 -25.75 29.11
N ASN A 677 -9.62 -27.03 29.42
CA ASN A 677 -9.75 -28.15 28.48
C ASN A 677 -8.74 -28.16 27.33
N ILE A 678 -7.63 -27.45 27.45
CA ILE A 678 -6.42 -27.71 26.65
C ILE A 678 -5.65 -28.81 27.38
N ALA A 679 -5.71 -30.04 26.86
CA ALA A 679 -5.07 -31.20 27.51
C ALA A 679 -3.58 -30.96 27.71
N PHE A 680 -3.04 -31.25 28.90
CA PHE A 680 -1.62 -30.99 29.20
C PHE A 680 -0.64 -31.75 28.30
N GLN A 681 -1.03 -32.93 27.81
CA GLN A 681 -0.25 -33.69 26.83
C GLN A 681 -0.04 -32.97 25.49
N SER A 682 -0.90 -31.99 25.17
CA SER A 682 -0.93 -31.35 23.86
C SER A 682 0.22 -30.37 23.66
N TRP A 683 0.88 -29.96 24.74
CA TRP A 683 1.92 -28.96 24.71
C TRP A 683 3.10 -29.34 25.62
N ARG A 684 4.27 -28.88 25.22
CA ARG A 684 5.55 -29.09 25.91
C ARG A 684 6.13 -27.78 26.41
N ALA A 685 5.80 -26.66 25.76
CA ALA A 685 6.09 -25.34 26.29
C ALA A 685 4.89 -24.40 26.08
N MET A 686 4.75 -23.46 26.99
CA MET A 686 3.83 -22.34 26.91
C MET A 686 4.59 -21.05 27.26
N THR A 687 4.40 -20.00 26.47
CA THR A 687 4.97 -18.69 26.76
C THR A 687 3.87 -17.67 26.99
N VAL A 688 4.12 -16.74 27.92
CA VAL A 688 3.18 -15.69 28.30
C VAL A 688 3.94 -14.38 28.43
N ALA A 689 3.57 -13.38 27.62
CA ALA A 689 4.14 -12.04 27.74
C ALA A 689 3.28 -11.16 28.64
N VAL A 690 3.87 -10.67 29.73
CA VAL A 690 3.17 -10.01 30.83
C VAL A 690 3.85 -8.69 31.18
N ARG A 691 3.05 -7.67 31.49
CA ARG A 691 3.51 -6.43 32.13
C ARG A 691 2.70 -6.17 33.39
N PHE A 692 3.37 -6.02 34.52
CA PHE A 692 2.70 -5.67 35.78
C PHE A 692 2.54 -4.16 35.89
N ASN A 693 1.32 -3.67 36.10
CA ASN A 693 1.04 -2.22 36.15
C ASN A 693 0.98 -1.67 37.58
N THR A 694 0.52 -2.50 38.52
CA THR A 694 0.38 -2.13 39.93
C THR A 694 0.98 -3.18 40.84
N MET A 695 1.27 -2.79 42.08
CA MET A 695 1.84 -3.67 43.09
C MET A 695 0.74 -4.44 43.82
N PRO A 696 0.79 -5.78 43.91
CA PRO A 696 -0.14 -6.55 44.72
C PRO A 696 0.24 -6.49 46.20
N VAL A 697 -0.73 -6.71 47.10
CA VAL A 697 -0.49 -7.10 48.49
C VAL A 697 -0.16 -8.60 48.54
N ARG A 698 -1.04 -9.42 47.99
CA ARG A 698 -0.85 -10.84 47.71
C ARG A 698 -1.90 -11.27 46.69
N ALA A 699 -1.49 -11.65 45.50
CA ALA A 699 -2.42 -11.95 44.42
C ALA A 699 -1.96 -13.14 43.58
N THR A 700 -2.91 -13.95 43.10
CA THR A 700 -2.63 -15.00 42.14
C THR A 700 -2.63 -14.42 40.73
N PHE A 701 -1.46 -14.47 40.09
CA PHE A 701 -1.30 -14.05 38.70
C PHE A 701 -1.65 -15.21 37.73
N PHE A 702 -1.13 -16.40 38.03
CA PHE A 702 -1.28 -17.62 37.24
C PHE A 702 -1.76 -18.76 38.13
N SER A 703 -2.67 -19.56 37.61
CA SER A 703 -3.14 -20.79 38.24
C SER A 703 -3.20 -21.92 37.23
N MET A 704 -2.86 -23.12 37.67
CA MET A 704 -3.03 -24.35 36.92
C MET A 704 -3.64 -25.41 37.82
N ALA A 705 -4.58 -26.19 37.28
CA ALA A 705 -5.14 -27.35 37.95
C ALA A 705 -5.16 -28.56 37.02
N SER A 706 -4.79 -29.72 37.58
CA SER A 706 -4.84 -31.02 36.92
C SER A 706 -5.50 -32.09 37.80
N GLY A 707 -5.87 -33.23 37.21
CA GLY A 707 -6.46 -34.35 37.93
C GLY A 707 -7.89 -34.10 38.43
N GLN A 708 -8.35 -34.88 39.40
CA GLN A 708 -9.73 -34.77 39.89
C GLN A 708 -10.00 -33.38 40.50
N PRO A 709 -11.11 -32.71 40.14
CA PRO A 709 -11.46 -31.40 40.69
C PRO A 709 -11.43 -31.38 42.23
N GLY A 710 -10.68 -30.45 42.81
CA GLY A 710 -10.55 -30.26 44.27
C GLY A 710 -9.50 -31.15 44.98
N SER A 711 -9.12 -32.29 44.39
CA SER A 711 -8.16 -33.23 44.99
C SER A 711 -6.87 -33.43 44.19
N GLY A 712 -6.87 -33.11 42.89
CA GLY A 712 -5.72 -33.27 42.00
C GLY A 712 -4.59 -32.24 42.18
N PRO A 713 -3.48 -32.39 41.43
CA PRO A 713 -2.38 -31.44 41.44
C PRO A 713 -2.84 -30.03 41.05
N TYR A 714 -2.25 -29.02 41.68
CA TYR A 714 -2.40 -27.62 41.25
C TYR A 714 -1.09 -26.88 41.43
N CYS A 715 -0.93 -25.77 40.72
CA CYS A 715 0.18 -24.84 40.87
C CYS A 715 -0.34 -23.41 40.69
N CYS A 716 -0.06 -22.53 41.65
CA CYS A 716 -0.41 -21.12 41.60
C CYS A 716 0.85 -20.27 41.76
N MET A 717 1.02 -19.25 40.90
CA MET A 717 2.06 -18.23 41.04
C MET A 717 1.49 -17.03 41.79
N ILE A 718 2.09 -16.75 42.94
CA ILE A 718 1.62 -15.72 43.86
C ILE A 718 2.59 -14.55 43.85
N ALA A 719 2.06 -13.38 43.51
CA ALA A 719 2.79 -12.13 43.52
C ALA A 719 2.64 -11.43 44.88
N THR A 720 3.75 -10.98 45.45
CA THR A 720 3.81 -10.22 46.71
C THR A 720 4.83 -9.09 46.60
N PRO A 721 4.76 -8.03 47.42
CA PRO A 721 5.74 -6.96 47.37
C PRO A 721 7.10 -7.44 47.92
N SER A 722 8.20 -6.98 47.31
CA SER A 722 9.59 -7.27 47.74
C SER A 722 10.30 -6.05 48.36
N GLY A 723 9.67 -4.87 48.34
CA GLY A 723 10.30 -3.59 48.66
C GLY A 723 10.87 -2.88 47.42
N ASN A 724 11.28 -1.61 47.53
CA ASN A 724 11.89 -0.81 46.44
C ASN A 724 11.10 -0.75 45.12
N GLY A 725 9.77 -0.81 45.18
CA GLY A 725 8.93 -0.77 43.97
C GLY A 725 9.01 -2.03 43.09
N ARG A 726 9.42 -3.17 43.66
CA ARG A 726 9.46 -4.48 42.99
C ARG A 726 8.52 -5.48 43.65
N MET A 727 8.06 -6.46 42.87
CA MET A 727 7.33 -7.62 43.37
C MET A 727 8.17 -8.88 43.26
N LYS A 728 7.98 -9.79 44.21
CA LYS A 728 8.52 -11.15 44.20
C LYS A 728 7.43 -12.17 43.87
N MET A 729 7.83 -13.24 43.20
CA MET A 729 6.95 -14.37 42.90
C MET A 729 7.34 -15.57 43.76
N HIS A 730 6.33 -16.29 44.25
CA HIS A 730 6.49 -17.62 44.86
C HIS A 730 5.41 -18.56 44.34
N PHE A 731 5.65 -19.87 44.48
CA PHE A 731 4.71 -20.89 44.05
C PHE A 731 4.04 -21.56 45.24
N GLU A 732 2.74 -21.73 45.16
CA GLU A 732 1.98 -22.64 46.01
C GLU A 732 1.41 -23.76 45.15
N TYR A 733 1.69 -25.01 45.51
CA TYR A 733 1.32 -26.15 44.68
C TYR A 733 0.98 -27.37 45.53
N ARG A 734 0.30 -28.35 44.93
CA ARG A 734 0.04 -29.66 45.55
C ARG A 734 0.63 -30.76 44.69
N ASN A 735 1.50 -31.56 45.30
CA ASN A 735 1.87 -32.87 44.80
C ASN A 735 1.04 -33.92 45.57
N PRO A 736 0.10 -34.63 44.91
CA PRO A 736 -0.76 -35.59 45.60
C PRO A 736 -0.02 -36.83 46.12
N SER A 737 1.16 -37.16 45.59
CA SER A 737 1.96 -38.33 46.01
C SER A 737 2.65 -38.16 47.36
N VAL A 738 2.99 -36.92 47.75
CA VAL A 738 3.66 -36.63 49.04
C VAL A 738 2.76 -35.94 50.05
N GLY A 739 1.51 -35.64 49.68
CA GLY A 739 0.49 -35.04 50.55
C GLY A 739 0.77 -33.56 50.93
N GLY A 740 -0.31 -32.85 51.23
CA GLY A 740 -0.28 -31.45 51.68
C GLY A 740 0.02 -30.42 50.58
N ASN A 741 -0.18 -29.14 50.92
CA ASN A 741 0.21 -28.02 50.08
C ASN A 741 1.71 -27.71 50.31
N LYS A 742 2.44 -27.46 49.23
CA LYS A 742 3.86 -27.10 49.23
C LYS A 742 4.03 -25.65 48.82
N HIS A 743 5.10 -25.04 49.32
CA HIS A 743 5.45 -23.65 49.02
C HIS A 743 6.90 -23.61 48.54
N LEU A 744 7.13 -23.02 47.36
CA LEU A 744 8.45 -22.80 46.79
C LEU A 744 8.70 -21.31 46.63
N SER A 745 9.59 -20.77 47.47
CA SER A 745 10.03 -19.37 47.37
C SER A 745 11.10 -19.23 46.28
N VAL A 746 11.01 -18.17 45.49
CA VAL A 746 11.97 -17.87 44.41
C VAL A 746 12.61 -16.50 44.66
N PRO A 747 13.62 -16.41 45.52
CA PRO A 747 14.16 -15.12 45.96
C PRO A 747 14.80 -14.29 44.82
N GLU A 748 15.33 -14.94 43.79
CA GLU A 748 15.88 -14.26 42.60
C GLU A 748 14.83 -13.71 41.61
N TRP A 749 13.54 -14.01 41.79
CA TRP A 749 12.48 -13.55 40.89
C TRP A 749 11.83 -12.26 41.38
N GLU A 750 12.51 -11.16 41.08
CA GLU A 750 11.99 -9.81 41.36
C GLU A 750 11.64 -9.05 40.07
N PHE A 751 10.39 -8.63 39.96
CA PHE A 751 9.84 -7.95 38.80
C PHE A 751 9.56 -6.48 39.12
N SER A 752 10.07 -5.59 38.26
CA SER A 752 9.71 -4.18 38.24
C SER A 752 8.38 -3.94 37.54
N LEU A 753 7.64 -2.92 37.96
CA LEU A 753 6.43 -2.47 37.26
C LEU A 753 6.76 -1.92 35.86
N ASN A 754 5.77 -1.96 34.97
CA ASN A 754 5.78 -1.40 33.62
C ASN A 754 6.85 -1.96 32.67
N VAL A 755 7.48 -3.09 33.02
CA VAL A 755 8.41 -3.83 32.17
C VAL A 755 7.71 -5.09 31.64
N TRP A 756 7.96 -5.43 30.37
CA TRP A 756 7.47 -6.67 29.77
C TRP A 756 8.39 -7.84 30.10
N TYR A 757 7.81 -8.91 30.64
CA TYR A 757 8.47 -10.17 30.96
C TYR A 757 7.86 -11.30 30.14
N LEU A 758 8.68 -12.26 29.76
CA LEU A 758 8.24 -13.52 29.19
C LEU A 758 8.35 -14.60 30.27
N PHE A 759 7.21 -15.20 30.62
CA PHE A 759 7.19 -16.43 31.38
C PHE A 759 7.21 -17.60 30.40
N THR A 760 8.12 -18.55 30.60
CA THR A 760 8.22 -19.78 29.83
C THR A 760 7.94 -20.95 30.76
N ILE A 761 6.89 -21.70 30.47
CA ILE A 761 6.46 -22.86 31.26
C ILE A 761 6.67 -24.10 30.41
N VAL A 762 7.54 -25.01 30.85
CA VAL A 762 7.89 -26.24 30.15
C VAL A 762 7.29 -27.43 30.90
N ASN A 763 6.46 -28.21 30.20
CA ASN A 763 5.82 -29.42 30.70
C ASN A 763 6.71 -30.65 30.47
N VAL A 764 7.12 -31.30 31.57
CA VAL A 764 7.99 -32.49 31.56
C VAL A 764 7.28 -33.74 32.13
N ASP A 765 5.96 -33.82 31.98
CA ASP A 765 5.06 -34.91 32.42
C ASP A 765 4.88 -35.05 33.93
N THR A 766 5.95 -34.96 34.70
CA THR A 766 5.97 -35.09 36.17
C THR A 766 5.82 -33.75 36.88
N GLY A 767 6.00 -32.65 36.16
CA GLY A 767 5.93 -31.31 36.73
C GLY A 767 6.19 -30.24 35.67
N LEU A 768 6.50 -29.03 36.15
CA LEU A 768 6.75 -27.87 35.31
C LEU A 768 8.11 -27.26 35.61
N PHE A 769 8.88 -26.95 34.57
CA PHE A 769 9.93 -25.94 34.68
C PHE A 769 9.34 -24.58 34.31
N ILE A 770 9.56 -23.59 35.16
CA ILE A 770 9.08 -22.24 34.94
C ILE A 770 10.30 -21.33 34.92
N LEU A 771 10.40 -20.53 33.88
CA LEU A 771 11.45 -19.54 33.65
C LEU A 771 10.78 -18.19 33.45
N ALA A 772 11.46 -17.12 33.86
CA ALA A 772 10.97 -15.76 33.68
C ALA A 772 12.14 -14.80 33.49
N GLN A 773 12.04 -13.95 32.48
CA GLN A 773 13.01 -12.90 32.19
C GLN A 773 12.36 -11.75 31.43
N SER A 774 12.94 -10.54 31.52
CA SER A 774 12.48 -9.40 30.71
C SER A 774 12.65 -9.72 29.22
N ILE A 775 11.67 -9.32 28.40
CA ILE A 775 11.71 -9.58 26.95
C ILE A 775 12.93 -8.92 26.31
N ASP A 776 13.28 -7.71 26.72
CA ASP A 776 14.47 -7.00 26.21
C ASP A 776 15.76 -7.78 26.45
N GLU A 777 15.90 -8.42 27.61
CA GLU A 777 17.06 -9.25 27.92
C GLU A 777 17.08 -10.55 27.10
N ILE A 778 15.92 -11.20 26.92
CA ILE A 778 15.82 -12.40 26.09
C ILE A 778 16.21 -12.07 24.64
N VAL A 779 15.67 -10.99 24.07
CA VAL A 779 15.96 -10.58 22.69
C VAL A 779 17.44 -10.22 22.53
N ARG A 780 18.03 -9.54 23.51
CA ARG A 780 19.43 -9.10 23.48
C ARG A 780 20.43 -10.24 23.67
N SER A 781 20.26 -11.08 24.68
CA SER A 781 21.27 -12.07 25.09
C SER A 781 20.83 -13.52 24.87
N GLY A 782 19.52 -13.79 24.82
CA GLY A 782 18.96 -15.14 24.81
C GLY A 782 18.86 -15.79 26.18
N ASN A 783 19.19 -15.05 27.24
CA ASN A 783 19.13 -15.55 28.58
C ASN A 783 17.67 -15.70 29.01
N LEU A 784 17.28 -16.91 29.42
CA LEU A 784 15.93 -17.25 29.87
C LEU A 784 15.69 -17.00 31.37
N GLY A 785 16.73 -16.61 32.10
CA GLY A 785 16.69 -16.55 33.55
C GLY A 785 16.81 -17.93 34.21
N ALA A 786 16.75 -17.95 35.54
CA ALA A 786 16.87 -19.18 36.31
C ALA A 786 15.57 -20.01 36.24
N ALA A 787 15.69 -21.26 35.82
CA ALA A 787 14.58 -22.21 35.81
C ALA A 787 14.25 -22.71 37.21
N LYS A 788 12.96 -22.79 37.53
CA LYS A 788 12.45 -23.37 38.79
C LYS A 788 11.52 -24.54 38.48
N PHE A 789 11.75 -25.66 39.16
CA PHE A 789 10.96 -26.87 39.00
C PHE A 789 9.86 -26.95 40.04
N VAL A 790 8.62 -27.16 39.58
CA VAL A 790 7.45 -27.45 40.42
C VAL A 790 7.07 -28.90 40.18
N ASP A 791 7.30 -29.75 41.18
CA ASP A 791 6.96 -31.16 41.15
C ASP A 791 5.45 -31.36 41.38
N LEU A 792 4.77 -31.94 40.39
CA LEU A 792 3.34 -32.19 40.41
C LEU A 792 3.03 -33.68 40.27
N ALA A 793 4.04 -34.54 40.32
CA ALA A 793 3.94 -35.94 39.95
C ALA A 793 2.83 -36.62 40.76
N TRP A 794 2.06 -37.47 40.08
CA TRP A 794 1.01 -38.24 40.71
C TRP A 794 1.26 -39.73 40.52
N THR A 795 1.27 -40.47 41.63
CA THR A 795 1.47 -41.92 41.70
C THR A 795 0.23 -42.64 42.24
N GLY A 796 -0.94 -41.98 42.22
CA GLY A 796 -2.20 -42.56 42.68
C GLY A 796 -2.79 -43.61 41.73
N TRP A 797 -3.90 -44.23 42.14
CA TRP A 797 -4.52 -45.41 41.50
C TRP A 797 -4.77 -45.24 39.99
N GLY A 798 -3.87 -45.79 39.18
CA GLY A 798 -3.99 -45.87 37.72
C GLY A 798 -2.61 -46.02 37.05
N SER A 799 -2.58 -46.61 35.86
CA SER A 799 -1.38 -46.96 35.09
C SER A 799 -0.61 -45.76 34.49
N TRP A 800 -0.68 -44.57 35.11
CA TRP A 800 -0.24 -43.30 34.52
C TRP A 800 1.26 -43.04 34.59
N GLY A 801 2.05 -43.91 35.24
CA GLY A 801 3.51 -43.80 35.26
C GLY A 801 4.01 -42.42 35.71
N SER A 802 3.84 -42.06 36.99
CA SER A 802 4.38 -40.82 37.61
C SER A 802 3.99 -39.47 36.99
N LYS A 803 3.09 -39.41 36.00
CA LYS A 803 2.65 -38.15 35.37
C LYS A 803 1.63 -37.40 36.22
N PHE A 804 1.57 -36.08 36.08
CA PHE A 804 0.55 -35.26 36.79
C PHE A 804 -0.80 -35.18 36.06
N TYR A 805 -0.87 -35.70 34.83
CA TYR A 805 -2.05 -35.71 33.97
C TYR A 805 -2.21 -37.04 33.24
N GLY A 806 -3.44 -37.38 32.89
CA GLY A 806 -3.77 -38.54 32.08
C GLY A 806 -3.73 -38.29 30.57
N THR A 807 -3.48 -39.35 29.80
CA THR A 807 -3.59 -39.37 28.34
C THR A 807 -5.01 -39.02 27.90
N ASN A 808 -5.15 -38.05 27.00
CA ASN A 808 -6.41 -37.49 26.50
C ASN A 808 -7.33 -36.93 27.60
N ALA A 809 -6.78 -36.59 28.76
CA ALA A 809 -7.58 -36.09 29.87
C ALA A 809 -8.04 -34.65 29.66
N THR A 810 -9.32 -34.41 29.94
CA THR A 810 -9.98 -33.09 29.89
C THR A 810 -11.09 -33.02 30.93
N TRP A 811 -11.57 -31.81 31.26
CA TRP A 811 -12.58 -31.61 32.32
C TRP A 811 -13.93 -32.21 31.91
N ASN A 812 -14.22 -32.17 30.61
CA ASN A 812 -15.44 -32.66 29.97
C ASN A 812 -15.06 -33.66 28.86
N PRO A 813 -14.56 -34.86 29.23
CA PRO A 813 -14.09 -35.85 28.28
C PRO A 813 -15.27 -36.50 27.53
N ALA A 814 -15.00 -37.12 26.39
CA ALA A 814 -15.94 -38.03 25.76
C ALA A 814 -16.08 -39.33 26.59
N PRO A 815 -17.15 -40.13 26.41
CA PRO A 815 -17.27 -41.44 27.04
C PRO A 815 -16.05 -42.31 26.76
N GLY A 816 -15.50 -42.93 27.81
CA GLY A 816 -14.29 -43.75 27.74
C GLY A 816 -12.97 -42.98 27.84
N GLN A 817 -12.98 -41.65 27.91
CA GLN A 817 -11.80 -40.82 28.20
C GLN A 817 -11.75 -40.41 29.68
N PRO A 818 -10.55 -40.17 30.25
CA PRO A 818 -10.39 -39.78 31.65
C PRO A 818 -10.90 -38.35 31.92
N ARG A 819 -11.67 -38.21 33.02
CA ARG A 819 -12.19 -36.91 33.48
C ARG A 819 -11.22 -36.25 34.44
N GLU A 820 -10.49 -35.27 33.96
CA GLU A 820 -9.48 -34.55 34.74
C GLU A 820 -9.47 -33.07 34.43
N ALA A 821 -9.20 -32.25 35.44
CA ALA A 821 -8.94 -30.85 35.22
C ALA A 821 -7.77 -30.65 34.26
N CYS A 822 -7.92 -29.71 33.34
CA CYS A 822 -6.87 -29.20 32.48
C CYS A 822 -7.11 -27.70 32.35
N ASP A 823 -6.86 -26.97 33.43
CA ASP A 823 -7.12 -25.54 33.47
C ASP A 823 -5.83 -24.76 33.63
N VAL A 824 -5.67 -23.75 32.79
CA VAL A 824 -4.65 -22.72 32.87
C VAL A 824 -5.38 -21.40 32.95
N GLY A 825 -5.19 -20.70 34.07
CA GLY A 825 -5.93 -19.51 34.45
C GLY A 825 -5.03 -18.31 34.70
N PHE A 826 -5.51 -17.13 34.34
CA PHE A 826 -4.96 -15.84 34.75
C PHE A 826 -6.06 -15.01 35.39
N GLY A 827 -5.85 -14.57 36.64
CA GLY A 827 -6.87 -13.91 37.45
C GLY A 827 -7.88 -14.88 38.06
N THR A 828 -8.72 -14.39 38.97
CA THR A 828 -9.49 -15.24 39.90
C THR A 828 -11.00 -15.19 39.72
N ALA A 829 -11.53 -14.34 38.83
CA ALA A 829 -12.97 -14.03 38.78
C ALA A 829 -13.89 -15.26 38.56
N LEU A 830 -13.43 -16.26 37.80
CA LEU A 830 -14.21 -17.49 37.54
C LEU A 830 -14.02 -18.57 38.62
N TYR A 831 -13.00 -18.45 39.48
CA TYR A 831 -12.60 -19.49 40.42
C TYR A 831 -12.30 -18.94 41.84
N PRO A 832 -13.22 -18.19 42.47
CA PRO A 832 -12.96 -17.50 43.74
C PRO A 832 -12.77 -18.42 44.97
N GLY A 833 -12.70 -19.75 44.80
CA GLY A 833 -12.58 -20.73 45.90
C GLY A 833 -11.60 -21.87 45.64
N TYR A 834 -10.77 -21.77 44.61
CA TYR A 834 -9.72 -22.76 44.37
C TYR A 834 -8.60 -22.61 45.42
N SER A 835 -7.94 -23.73 45.73
CA SER A 835 -6.82 -23.73 46.69
C SER A 835 -5.72 -22.78 46.22
N SER A 836 -5.16 -22.00 47.16
CA SER A 836 -4.06 -21.06 46.89
C SER A 836 -4.35 -20.00 45.82
N MET A 837 -5.62 -19.63 45.63
CA MET A 837 -6.01 -18.46 44.84
C MET A 837 -6.28 -17.25 45.74
N TYR A 838 -5.47 -16.20 45.58
CA TYR A 838 -5.55 -14.95 46.33
C TYR A 838 -6.05 -13.83 45.42
N VAL A 839 -7.01 -13.09 45.93
CA VAL A 839 -7.73 -12.03 45.21
C VAL A 839 -7.19 -10.67 45.65
N ASP A 840 -6.83 -9.82 44.69
CA ASP A 840 -6.45 -8.42 44.98
C ASP A 840 -7.09 -7.48 43.95
N THR A 841 -8.01 -6.62 44.42
CA THR A 841 -8.73 -5.66 43.58
C THR A 841 -7.84 -4.55 43.04
N ASN A 842 -6.65 -4.33 43.61
CA ASN A 842 -5.72 -3.31 43.16
C ASN A 842 -4.66 -3.87 42.20
N PHE A 843 -4.56 -5.19 42.05
CA PHE A 843 -3.55 -5.81 41.20
C PHE A 843 -4.01 -5.87 39.74
N ASN A 844 -3.37 -5.05 38.90
CA ASN A 844 -3.63 -4.96 37.47
C ASN A 844 -2.37 -5.31 36.69
N TYR A 845 -2.53 -6.09 35.64
CA TYR A 845 -1.46 -6.49 34.75
C TYR A 845 -1.98 -6.65 33.32
N ASP A 846 -1.07 -6.55 32.36
CA ASP A 846 -1.35 -6.68 30.95
C ASP A 846 -0.79 -8.01 30.43
N ILE A 847 -1.51 -8.65 29.52
CA ILE A 847 -1.06 -9.83 28.77
C ILE A 847 -1.11 -9.50 27.28
N ALA A 848 0.02 -9.64 26.60
CA ALA A 848 0.09 -9.43 25.15
C ALA A 848 -0.26 -10.71 24.37
N TRP A 849 0.26 -11.86 24.81
CA TRP A 849 -0.02 -13.15 24.19
C TRP A 849 0.12 -14.32 25.16
N VAL A 850 -0.53 -15.44 24.80
CA VAL A 850 -0.29 -16.78 25.34
C VAL A 850 -0.06 -17.73 24.16
N HIS A 851 1.13 -18.29 24.06
CA HIS A 851 1.54 -19.17 22.96
C HIS A 851 1.81 -20.58 23.46
N TYR A 852 1.36 -21.59 22.71
CA TYR A 852 1.62 -23.01 23.01
C TYR A 852 2.50 -23.65 21.94
N PHE A 853 3.41 -24.51 22.39
CA PHE A 853 4.35 -25.26 21.58
C PHE A 853 4.21 -26.75 21.89
N ASP A 854 4.17 -27.60 20.87
CA ASP A 854 4.11 -29.06 20.99
C ASP A 854 5.49 -29.70 21.24
N GLN A 855 6.53 -28.86 21.24
CA GLN A 855 7.91 -29.18 21.54
C GLN A 855 8.46 -28.26 22.64
N GLN A 856 9.54 -28.70 23.29
CA GLN A 856 10.27 -27.84 24.21
C GLN A 856 10.97 -26.74 23.40
N ILE A 857 10.74 -25.49 23.77
CA ILE A 857 11.32 -24.33 23.08
C ILE A 857 12.80 -24.15 23.45
N ARG A 858 13.64 -23.88 22.45
CA ARG A 858 15.10 -23.68 22.59
C ARG A 858 15.50 -22.21 22.49
N GLY A 859 16.75 -21.90 22.81
CA GLY A 859 17.26 -20.51 22.93
C GLY A 859 17.01 -19.58 21.73
N ASP A 860 17.13 -20.07 20.49
CA ASP A 860 16.84 -19.23 19.32
C ASP A 860 15.33 -19.10 19.04
N GLU A 861 14.57 -20.16 19.33
CA GLU A 861 13.11 -20.15 19.15
C GLU A 861 12.43 -19.24 20.18
N ILE A 862 12.93 -19.20 21.41
CA ILE A 862 12.40 -18.27 22.43
C ILE A 862 12.78 -16.82 22.12
N LYS A 863 13.98 -16.55 21.60
CA LYS A 863 14.32 -15.20 21.09
C LYS A 863 13.32 -14.77 20.02
N LYS A 864 13.05 -15.67 19.09
CA LYS A 864 12.09 -15.45 18.00
C LYS A 864 10.69 -15.21 18.52
N ASP A 865 10.26 -15.95 19.54
CA ASP A 865 8.96 -15.76 20.19
C ASP A 865 8.89 -14.42 20.95
N ALA A 866 9.90 -14.09 21.75
CA ALA A 866 10.02 -12.84 22.48
C ALA A 866 10.04 -11.61 21.55
N ALA A 867 10.69 -11.73 20.39
CA ALA A 867 10.73 -10.72 19.35
C ALA A 867 9.48 -10.71 18.45
N CYS A 868 8.59 -11.71 18.57
CA CYS A 868 7.41 -11.91 17.71
C CYS A 868 7.76 -12.06 16.22
N GLU A 869 8.84 -12.76 15.91
CA GLU A 869 9.41 -12.89 14.57
C GLU A 869 8.93 -14.16 13.82
N TRP A 870 7.99 -14.91 14.40
CA TRP A 870 7.39 -16.06 13.73
C TRP A 870 6.71 -15.68 12.41
N VAL A 871 6.89 -16.53 11.40
CA VAL A 871 6.20 -16.41 10.12
C VAL A 871 4.96 -17.28 10.13
N TYR A 872 3.83 -16.64 9.86
CA TYR A 872 2.55 -17.28 9.58
C TYR A 872 2.13 -16.88 8.18
N THR A 873 1.53 -17.83 7.46
CA THR A 873 0.99 -17.57 6.14
C THR A 873 -0.25 -16.69 6.30
N GLN A 874 -0.20 -15.49 5.74
CA GLN A 874 -1.29 -14.54 5.77
C GLN A 874 -2.45 -15.03 4.91
N PHE A 875 -3.68 -14.81 5.41
CA PHE A 875 -4.88 -14.94 4.61
C PHE A 875 -4.87 -13.87 3.50
N PRO A 876 -5.39 -14.17 2.29
CA PRO A 876 -5.45 -13.19 1.21
C PRO A 876 -6.15 -11.89 1.68
N ARG A 877 -5.63 -10.70 1.31
CA ARG A 877 -6.07 -9.41 1.89
C ARG A 877 -7.59 -9.14 1.75
N SER A 878 -8.24 -9.61 0.70
CA SER A 878 -9.70 -9.50 0.51
C SER A 878 -10.52 -10.26 1.56
N LEU A 879 -9.88 -11.19 2.28
CA LEU A 879 -10.45 -12.06 3.30
C LEU A 879 -9.79 -11.84 4.66
N ASN A 880 -8.81 -10.93 4.72
CA ASN A 880 -8.02 -10.60 5.90
C ASN A 880 -8.66 -9.44 6.67
N SER A 881 -9.95 -9.56 6.95
CA SER A 881 -10.67 -8.70 7.89
C SER A 881 -10.44 -9.11 9.35
N TYR A 882 -9.25 -9.67 9.65
CA TYR A 882 -8.75 -9.91 11.00
C TYR A 882 -8.35 -8.63 11.69
#